data_AF-A0A7K4FY08-F1
#
_entry.id   AF-A0A7K4FY08-F1
#
_cell.length_a   1.000
_cell.length_b   1.000
_cell.length_c   1.000
_cell.angle_alpha   90.00
_cell.angle_beta   90.00
_cell.angle_gamma   90.00
#
_symmetry.space_group_name_H-M   'P 1'
#
loop_
_entity.id
_entity.type
_entity.pdbx_description
1 polymer ?
#
loop_
_entity_poly.entity_id
_entity_poly.type
_entity_poly.pdbx_seq_one_letter_code
_entity_poly.pdbx_strand_id
1 'polypeptide(L)'
;MVVEVVIRDSNLQDTDEGKGEPDVTLNGKSLRMIQSTDGNWYAYFANVDKAKIADSTQSATSGKGLDFGVFCSRDTASSVFGISLSETDGFAVPRNNGLSGFTNGDASFNPCTGTPTSSTNLNNVVRSAKSINTNSNIPSGQIGLDSDAWPLIQLYDFSTGGNVIVQYNSGGGIQAVTLQYDDIPNISTTLDRANYPPNSQVFATITDMQLNQDPTSRDSWTFNIGIPQTVFYGAFTESGTSAANGGVDLTNIISKLSSLGFEKNGKLSMNLGTVAQLQANGYQTATATDGTTTFTQIITFVESQPNTGIFENFDFSDLSNVQILSNAPRGQSASIEYNLQSLSIVSGLSDASISSGTPQHVSGQKIPITINDPDQNINPGGRDHLDVFRSSALIPSLTIGTPATLQNAGSVKIYALSTDALTGGTSITSSVPDTNSDRLIFDTRPSTGIVNQSFEKVSLNTGLSAVDLQKLLIQISSGDQGSNWINYDLRSMQNQLGITDYTDTTISLYFGLTDVTPITLISSSNMTGAQGFVQMPNAAVNLIAAKSGTVFLVINFDTSNNSVAQGSISSEIDTQPIVFDLFSFGNKNNKDVTNGIYRFELQETALNSAIFAGTMEYTMANQLNQFDANVIATLRPISEDVKFFVNQRLIDESGINIAYSDVVKAGTTTGVSSKTDIRT
;
A
#
# COMPACT_ATOMS: atom_id res chain seq x y z
N MET A 1 -22.54 -17.64 12.87
CA MET A 1 -22.56 -16.28 13.40
C MET A 1 -23.03 -16.30 14.85
N VAL A 2 -22.24 -15.67 15.72
CA VAL A 2 -22.63 -15.34 17.09
C VAL A 2 -23.28 -13.96 17.09
N VAL A 3 -24.34 -13.78 17.85
CA VAL A 3 -25.02 -12.49 18.01
C VAL A 3 -24.71 -11.93 19.40
N GLU A 4 -24.30 -10.67 19.45
CA GLU A 4 -24.15 -9.90 20.70
C GLU A 4 -25.43 -9.12 21.01
N VAL A 5 -25.92 -9.25 22.24
CA VAL A 5 -26.99 -8.42 22.80
C VAL A 5 -26.39 -7.52 23.87
N VAL A 6 -26.60 -6.21 23.73
CA VAL A 6 -26.11 -5.21 24.70
C VAL A 6 -27.28 -4.42 25.26
N ILE A 7 -27.44 -4.45 26.59
CA ILE A 7 -28.38 -3.59 27.31
C ILE A 7 -27.62 -2.42 27.91
N ARG A 8 -27.97 -1.22 27.46
CA ARG A 8 -27.43 0.06 27.95
C ARG A 8 -28.52 0.79 28.75
N ASP A 9 -28.74 0.34 29.97
CA ASP A 9 -29.73 0.92 30.89
C ASP A 9 -29.02 1.63 32.04
N SER A 10 -29.18 2.95 32.14
CA SER A 10 -28.54 3.77 33.17
C SER A 10 -28.91 3.36 34.59
N ASN A 11 -30.05 2.70 34.81
CA ASN A 11 -30.47 2.25 36.14
C ASN A 11 -29.75 0.96 36.58
N LEU A 12 -29.12 0.26 35.64
CA LEU A 12 -28.43 -1.02 35.85
C LEU A 12 -26.93 -0.92 35.60
N GLN A 13 -26.37 0.30 35.53
CA GLN A 13 -24.98 0.55 35.15
C GLN A 13 -23.97 0.50 36.30
N ASP A 14 -24.38 0.66 37.56
CA ASP A 14 -23.43 0.66 38.67
C ASP A 14 -22.72 -0.68 38.78
N THR A 15 -21.40 -0.63 38.90
CA THR A 15 -20.51 -1.81 38.86
C THR A 15 -20.05 -2.25 40.24
N ASP A 16 -20.37 -1.50 41.28
CA ASP A 16 -20.01 -1.78 42.68
C ASP A 16 -21.24 -1.93 43.59
N GLU A 17 -22.44 -1.70 43.05
CA GLU A 17 -23.72 -1.89 43.71
C GLU A 17 -24.51 -3.04 43.07
N GLY A 18 -25.22 -3.81 43.90
CA GLY A 18 -26.05 -4.92 43.43
C GLY A 18 -27.23 -4.44 42.58
N LYS A 19 -27.31 -4.91 41.35
CA LYS A 19 -28.40 -4.69 40.39
C LYS A 19 -29.04 -6.02 40.00
N GLY A 20 -30.33 -5.97 39.66
CA GLY A 20 -31.02 -7.13 39.10
C GLY A 20 -30.57 -7.39 37.66
N GLU A 21 -30.49 -8.67 37.28
CA GLU A 21 -30.30 -9.07 35.88
C GLU A 21 -31.43 -8.48 35.02
N PRO A 22 -31.12 -7.80 33.89
CA PRO A 22 -32.12 -7.34 32.94
C PRO A 22 -32.95 -8.52 32.42
N ASP A 23 -34.29 -8.38 32.42
CA ASP A 23 -35.18 -9.41 31.88
C ASP A 23 -35.16 -9.37 30.35
N VAL A 24 -34.29 -10.20 29.76
CA VAL A 24 -34.15 -10.37 28.31
C VAL A 24 -34.58 -11.78 27.92
N THR A 25 -35.38 -11.86 26.85
CA THR A 25 -35.84 -13.12 26.30
C THR A 25 -35.49 -13.26 24.82
N LEU A 26 -35.27 -14.51 24.40
CA LEU A 26 -35.09 -14.94 23.03
C LEU A 26 -36.25 -15.88 22.67
N ASN A 27 -37.17 -15.43 21.81
CA ASN A 27 -38.39 -16.19 21.48
C ASN A 27 -39.17 -16.67 22.74
N GLY A 28 -39.17 -15.84 23.79
CA GLY A 28 -39.82 -16.13 25.08
C GLY A 28 -39.03 -17.00 26.06
N LYS A 29 -37.88 -17.58 25.66
CA LYS A 29 -36.93 -18.25 26.57
C LYS A 29 -36.01 -17.20 27.21
N SER A 30 -35.59 -17.37 28.46
CA SER A 30 -34.70 -16.40 29.13
C SER A 30 -33.29 -16.42 28.52
N LEU A 31 -32.79 -15.25 28.12
CA LEU A 31 -31.41 -15.04 27.69
C LEU A 31 -30.62 -14.46 28.86
N ARG A 32 -29.64 -15.21 29.38
CA ARG A 32 -28.86 -14.77 30.53
C ARG A 32 -27.96 -13.59 30.17
N MET A 33 -28.02 -12.52 30.95
CA MET A 33 -27.27 -11.28 30.73
C MET A 33 -26.18 -11.13 31.80
N ILE A 34 -24.96 -10.76 31.39
CA ILE A 34 -23.79 -10.65 32.26
C ILE A 34 -23.35 -9.18 32.29
N GLN A 35 -23.19 -8.58 33.47
CA GLN A 35 -22.64 -7.23 33.56
C GLN A 35 -21.12 -7.23 33.33
N SER A 36 -20.65 -6.36 32.44
CA SER A 36 -19.23 -6.12 32.20
C SER A 36 -18.69 -4.92 32.99
N THR A 37 -17.38 -4.74 32.98
CA THR A 37 -16.68 -3.68 33.72
C THR A 37 -17.01 -2.26 33.26
N ASP A 38 -17.64 -2.09 32.10
CA ASP A 38 -18.12 -0.80 31.59
C ASP A 38 -19.56 -0.45 32.05
N GLY A 39 -20.17 -1.31 32.89
CA GLY A 39 -21.52 -1.13 33.44
C GLY A 39 -22.64 -1.62 32.51
N ASN A 40 -22.34 -1.95 31.25
CA ASN A 40 -23.36 -2.50 30.35
C ASN A 40 -23.52 -4.01 30.56
N TRP A 41 -24.66 -4.54 30.10
CA TRP A 41 -24.96 -5.97 30.20
C TRP A 41 -24.90 -6.63 28.83
N TYR A 42 -24.23 -7.77 28.78
CA TYR A 42 -23.90 -8.49 27.55
C TYR A 42 -24.44 -9.91 27.57
N ALA A 43 -24.90 -10.38 26.43
CA ALA A 43 -25.13 -11.80 26.17
C ALA A 43 -24.69 -12.15 24.75
N TYR A 44 -24.17 -13.37 24.60
CA TYR A 44 -23.85 -13.94 23.30
C TYR A 44 -24.75 -15.15 23.06
N PHE A 45 -25.33 -15.24 21.87
CA PHE A 45 -26.12 -16.41 21.48
C PHE A 45 -25.87 -16.84 20.04
N ALA A 46 -26.13 -18.09 19.73
CA ALA A 46 -25.99 -18.65 18.39
C ALA A 46 -27.00 -19.78 18.12
N ASN A 47 -27.21 -20.10 16.85
CA ASN A 47 -27.97 -21.28 16.46
C ASN A 47 -27.21 -22.55 16.85
N VAL A 48 -27.88 -23.47 17.55
CA VAL A 48 -27.28 -24.69 18.08
C VAL A 48 -26.65 -25.58 16.99
N ASP A 49 -27.36 -25.81 15.88
CA ASP A 49 -26.87 -26.69 14.82
C ASP A 49 -25.70 -26.05 14.08
N LYS A 50 -25.78 -24.76 13.76
CA LYS A 50 -24.70 -24.05 13.07
C LYS A 50 -23.44 -23.95 13.94
N ALA A 51 -23.59 -23.71 15.24
CA ALA A 51 -22.46 -23.69 16.17
C ALA A 51 -21.75 -25.05 16.21
N LYS A 52 -22.49 -26.15 16.33
CA LYS A 52 -21.93 -27.51 16.30
C LYS A 52 -21.22 -27.84 14.98
N ILE A 53 -21.82 -27.47 13.84
CA ILE A 53 -21.23 -27.70 12.52
C ILE A 53 -19.94 -26.89 12.36
N ALA A 54 -19.94 -25.63 12.78
CA ALA A 54 -18.78 -24.75 12.73
C ALA A 54 -17.63 -25.29 13.59
N ASP A 55 -17.94 -25.64 14.84
CA ASP A 55 -16.99 -26.21 15.80
C ASP A 55 -16.45 -27.57 15.35
N SER A 56 -17.24 -28.38 14.62
CA SER A 56 -16.78 -29.67 14.07
C SER A 56 -15.66 -29.55 13.02
N THR A 57 -15.36 -28.33 12.59
CA THR A 57 -14.20 -28.05 11.72
C THR A 57 -12.91 -27.94 12.52
N GLN A 58 -12.96 -27.93 13.84
CA GLN A 58 -11.82 -27.70 14.72
C GLN A 58 -11.61 -28.89 15.66
N SER A 59 -10.42 -28.95 16.25
CA SER A 59 -10.14 -29.87 17.36
C SER A 59 -10.53 -29.21 18.69
N ALA A 60 -10.84 -30.02 19.71
CA ALA A 60 -11.29 -29.53 21.02
C ALA A 60 -10.24 -28.72 21.82
N THR A 61 -9.07 -28.49 21.25
CA THR A 61 -7.96 -27.72 21.84
C THR A 61 -7.35 -26.73 20.85
N SER A 62 -7.99 -26.52 19.69
CA SER A 62 -7.50 -25.68 18.60
C SER A 62 -7.38 -24.22 19.06
N GLY A 63 -8.49 -23.63 19.49
CA GLY A 63 -8.55 -22.19 19.74
C GLY A 63 -8.39 -21.35 18.46
N LYS A 64 -8.65 -21.94 17.29
CA LYS A 64 -8.46 -21.36 15.95
C LYS A 64 -9.67 -21.66 15.08
N GLY A 65 -9.76 -21.02 13.91
CA GLY A 65 -10.87 -21.26 13.00
C GLY A 65 -12.22 -21.01 13.66
N LEU A 66 -13.24 -21.78 13.31
CA LEU A 66 -14.59 -21.59 13.85
C LEU A 66 -14.81 -22.35 15.19
N ASP A 67 -13.88 -22.18 16.14
CA ASP A 67 -13.91 -22.82 17.46
C ASP A 67 -14.77 -22.00 18.45
N PHE A 68 -15.78 -22.65 19.04
CA PHE A 68 -16.67 -22.07 20.05
C PHE A 68 -16.17 -22.34 21.49
N GLY A 69 -15.10 -23.10 21.65
CA GLY A 69 -14.59 -23.63 22.90
C GLY A 69 -15.08 -25.05 23.13
N VAL A 70 -15.76 -25.28 24.26
CA VAL A 70 -16.36 -26.59 24.57
C VAL A 70 -17.83 -26.45 24.92
N PHE A 71 -18.62 -27.45 24.53
CA PHE A 71 -20.06 -27.46 24.73
C PHE A 71 -20.49 -28.22 25.98
N CYS A 72 -21.50 -27.69 26.64
CA CYS A 72 -22.18 -28.28 27.79
C CYS A 72 -23.70 -28.34 27.53
N SER A 73 -24.36 -29.34 28.11
CA SER A 73 -25.81 -29.45 28.09
C SER A 73 -26.48 -28.42 29.01
N ARG A 74 -27.70 -28.00 28.65
CA ARG A 74 -28.63 -27.25 29.52
C ARG A 74 -28.86 -27.88 30.90
N ASP A 75 -28.62 -29.19 31.02
CA ASP A 75 -28.78 -29.95 32.27
C ASP A 75 -27.56 -29.88 33.20
N THR A 76 -26.52 -29.13 32.84
CA THR A 76 -25.40 -28.83 33.74
C THR A 76 -25.90 -28.15 35.01
N ALA A 77 -25.54 -28.71 36.17
CA ALA A 77 -25.93 -28.16 37.46
C ALA A 77 -25.42 -26.73 37.63
N SER A 78 -26.26 -25.83 38.16
CA SER A 78 -25.89 -24.43 38.37
C SER A 78 -24.70 -24.23 39.30
N SER A 79 -24.35 -25.21 40.14
CA SER A 79 -23.15 -25.21 40.96
C SER A 79 -21.83 -25.28 40.17
N VAL A 80 -21.87 -25.66 38.88
CA VAL A 80 -20.68 -25.78 38.02
C VAL A 80 -20.20 -24.41 37.53
N PHE A 81 -21.13 -23.54 37.14
CA PHE A 81 -20.83 -22.21 36.58
C PHE A 81 -21.44 -21.05 37.38
N GLY A 82 -22.10 -21.33 38.51
CA GLY A 82 -22.77 -20.34 39.37
C GLY A 82 -24.18 -19.95 38.91
N ILE A 83 -24.59 -20.30 37.69
CA ILE A 83 -25.87 -19.91 37.10
C ILE A 83 -26.61 -21.09 36.44
N SER A 84 -27.94 -21.01 36.35
CA SER A 84 -28.74 -21.95 35.52
C SER A 84 -28.78 -21.51 34.06
N LEU A 85 -28.60 -22.47 33.15
CA LEU A 85 -28.77 -22.31 31.70
C LEU A 85 -29.84 -23.26 31.16
N SER A 86 -30.78 -23.68 32.01
CA SER A 86 -31.81 -24.68 31.71
C SER A 86 -32.80 -24.26 30.62
N GLU A 87 -32.84 -22.98 30.25
CA GLU A 87 -33.69 -22.44 29.16
C GLU A 87 -33.04 -22.53 27.78
N THR A 88 -31.73 -22.81 27.70
CA THR A 88 -31.01 -22.98 26.43
C THR A 88 -31.20 -24.40 25.87
N ASP A 89 -30.78 -24.63 24.63
CA ASP A 89 -30.66 -25.97 24.05
C ASP A 89 -29.24 -26.55 24.22
N GLY A 90 -28.32 -25.73 24.73
CA GLY A 90 -26.93 -26.02 25.10
C GLY A 90 -26.17 -24.71 25.30
N PHE A 91 -24.89 -24.78 25.63
CA PHE A 91 -24.05 -23.58 25.70
C PHE A 91 -22.58 -23.91 25.48
N ALA A 92 -21.82 -22.93 25.01
CA ALA A 92 -20.38 -23.02 24.80
C ALA A 92 -19.63 -22.18 25.83
N VAL A 93 -18.58 -22.75 26.41
CA VAL A 93 -17.65 -22.05 27.31
C VAL A 93 -16.24 -22.03 26.72
N PRO A 94 -15.46 -20.97 26.98
CA PRO A 94 -14.18 -20.75 26.31
C PRO A 94 -13.04 -21.62 26.83
N ARG A 95 -13.23 -22.34 27.94
CA ARG A 95 -12.16 -23.03 28.67
C ARG A 95 -12.58 -24.46 29.00
N ASN A 96 -11.66 -25.40 28.86
CA ASN A 96 -11.90 -26.83 29.09
C ASN A 96 -11.17 -27.42 30.31
N ASN A 97 -10.04 -26.84 30.74
CA ASN A 97 -9.28 -27.35 31.88
C ASN A 97 -10.08 -27.24 33.19
N GLY A 98 -10.11 -28.33 33.95
CA GLY A 98 -10.89 -28.44 35.19
C GLY A 98 -12.37 -28.75 34.97
N LEU A 99 -12.84 -28.67 33.72
CA LEU A 99 -14.14 -29.21 33.32
C LEU A 99 -14.02 -30.67 32.87
N SER A 100 -15.12 -31.40 33.02
CA SER A 100 -15.26 -32.78 32.56
C SER A 100 -16.69 -33.01 32.07
N GLY A 101 -16.87 -33.98 31.17
CA GLY A 101 -18.18 -34.26 30.57
C GLY A 101 -18.62 -33.26 29.51
N PHE A 102 -17.76 -32.31 29.13
CA PHE A 102 -18.00 -31.45 27.97
C PHE A 102 -17.92 -32.25 26.66
N THR A 103 -18.51 -31.69 25.62
CA THR A 103 -18.44 -32.22 24.25
C THR A 103 -17.90 -31.15 23.30
N ASN A 104 -17.58 -31.54 22.07
CA ASN A 104 -17.04 -30.65 21.05
C ASN A 104 -17.54 -31.10 19.66
N GLY A 105 -17.56 -30.19 18.70
CA GLY A 105 -18.04 -30.43 17.35
C GLY A 105 -19.52 -30.82 17.27
N ASP A 106 -19.81 -31.87 16.49
CA ASP A 106 -21.18 -32.32 16.22
C ASP A 106 -21.73 -33.33 17.24
N ALA A 107 -20.95 -33.68 18.27
CA ALA A 107 -21.38 -34.58 19.33
C ALA A 107 -22.62 -34.07 20.08
N SER A 108 -23.45 -34.99 20.58
CA SER A 108 -24.58 -34.64 21.45
C SER A 108 -24.08 -34.08 22.78
N PHE A 109 -24.72 -33.02 23.28
CA PHE A 109 -24.30 -32.38 24.52
C PHE A 109 -24.43 -33.30 25.73
N ASN A 110 -23.44 -33.22 26.62
CA ASN A 110 -23.45 -33.88 27.91
C ASN A 110 -23.39 -32.83 29.04
N PRO A 111 -23.93 -33.12 30.23
CA PRO A 111 -23.77 -32.23 31.38
C PRO A 111 -22.31 -32.13 31.78
N CYS A 112 -21.78 -30.92 31.75
CA CYS A 112 -20.48 -30.60 32.31
C CYS A 112 -20.47 -30.71 33.84
N THR A 113 -19.30 -31.08 34.38
CA THR A 113 -18.98 -31.16 35.80
C THR A 113 -17.60 -30.54 36.05
N GLY A 114 -17.27 -30.26 37.31
CA GLY A 114 -16.01 -29.61 37.68
C GLY A 114 -16.11 -28.08 37.68
N THR A 115 -14.99 -27.40 37.47
CA THR A 115 -14.90 -25.93 37.45
C THR A 115 -13.82 -25.53 36.45
N PRO A 116 -14.06 -24.58 35.54
CA PRO A 116 -13.04 -24.11 34.62
C PRO A 116 -11.91 -23.40 35.39
N THR A 117 -10.65 -23.61 35.00
CA THR A 117 -9.47 -23.15 35.79
C THR A 117 -8.29 -22.61 34.96
N SER A 118 -8.42 -22.52 33.64
CA SER A 118 -7.31 -22.12 32.75
C SER A 118 -7.38 -20.67 32.30
N SER A 119 -6.23 -20.08 31.99
CA SER A 119 -6.18 -18.78 31.30
C SER A 119 -6.30 -18.88 29.78
N THR A 120 -6.18 -20.08 29.20
CA THR A 120 -6.25 -20.28 27.74
C THR A 120 -7.68 -20.23 27.25
N ASN A 121 -7.99 -19.22 26.43
CA ASN A 121 -9.26 -19.09 25.73
C ASN A 121 -9.23 -19.90 24.42
N LEU A 122 -10.12 -20.87 24.28
CA LEU A 122 -10.33 -21.67 23.07
C LEU A 122 -11.43 -21.10 22.16
N ASN A 123 -12.23 -20.16 22.65
CA ASN A 123 -13.25 -19.52 21.82
C ASN A 123 -12.59 -18.54 20.84
N ASN A 124 -12.76 -18.80 19.55
CA ASN A 124 -12.26 -17.98 18.45
C ASN A 124 -13.37 -17.27 17.65
N VAL A 125 -14.61 -17.34 18.12
CA VAL A 125 -15.79 -16.66 17.54
C VAL A 125 -16.36 -15.57 18.45
N VAL A 126 -15.77 -15.36 19.63
CA VAL A 126 -15.95 -14.18 20.49
C VAL A 126 -14.59 -13.86 21.13
N ARG A 127 -13.71 -13.18 20.38
CA ARG A 127 -12.31 -12.98 20.76
C ARG A 127 -12.08 -11.79 21.69
N SER A 128 -12.90 -10.74 21.55
CA SER A 128 -12.71 -9.44 22.22
C SER A 128 -13.93 -9.03 23.07
N ALA A 129 -14.55 -10.00 23.74
CA ALA A 129 -15.64 -9.73 24.68
C ALA A 129 -15.21 -8.75 25.78
N LYS A 130 -16.16 -7.90 26.22
CA LYS A 130 -15.92 -7.00 27.35
C LYS A 130 -15.65 -7.80 28.62
N SER A 131 -14.70 -7.33 29.43
CA SER A 131 -14.34 -8.01 30.67
C SER A 131 -15.55 -8.10 31.60
N ILE A 132 -15.78 -9.28 32.18
CA ILE A 132 -16.84 -9.48 33.18
C ILE A 132 -16.56 -8.65 34.44
N ASN A 133 -17.60 -8.08 35.04
CA ASN A 133 -17.47 -7.35 36.29
C ASN A 133 -17.21 -8.31 37.46
N THR A 134 -16.06 -8.20 38.12
CA THR A 134 -15.65 -9.05 39.24
C THR A 134 -15.45 -8.27 40.54
N ASN A 135 -16.09 -7.10 40.67
CA ASN A 135 -16.01 -6.28 41.88
C ASN A 135 -16.39 -7.11 43.13
N SER A 136 -15.58 -7.04 44.18
CA SER A 136 -15.74 -7.86 45.39
C SER A 136 -17.03 -7.59 46.18
N ASN A 137 -17.71 -6.46 45.93
CA ASN A 137 -18.94 -6.09 46.61
C ASN A 137 -20.19 -6.77 46.05
N ILE A 138 -20.08 -7.38 44.87
CA ILE A 138 -21.19 -8.00 44.14
C ILE A 138 -20.78 -9.38 43.60
N PRO A 139 -21.74 -10.25 43.26
CA PRO A 139 -21.43 -11.48 42.53
C PRO A 139 -20.81 -11.16 41.16
N SER A 140 -19.91 -12.03 40.68
CA SER A 140 -19.30 -11.92 39.34
C SER A 140 -20.38 -11.81 38.26
N GLY A 141 -20.27 -10.80 37.40
CA GLY A 141 -21.24 -10.47 36.37
C GLY A 141 -22.62 -10.05 36.89
N GLN A 142 -22.73 -9.68 38.18
CA GLN A 142 -23.96 -9.44 38.96
C GLN A 142 -24.88 -10.67 39.16
N ILE A 143 -24.60 -11.77 38.45
CA ILE A 143 -25.41 -13.01 38.49
C ILE A 143 -24.69 -14.19 39.14
N GLY A 144 -23.43 -14.02 39.53
CA GLY A 144 -22.60 -15.06 40.13
C GLY A 144 -21.98 -16.03 39.14
N LEU A 145 -21.86 -15.64 37.86
CA LEU A 145 -21.22 -16.46 36.83
C LEU A 145 -19.74 -16.66 37.17
N ASP A 146 -19.26 -17.89 37.06
CA ASP A 146 -17.83 -18.20 37.09
C ASP A 146 -17.11 -17.37 36.02
N SER A 147 -16.15 -16.54 36.44
CA SER A 147 -15.43 -15.64 35.52
C SER A 147 -14.69 -16.38 34.40
N ASP A 148 -14.29 -17.63 34.64
CA ASP A 148 -13.64 -18.47 33.64
C ASP A 148 -14.64 -19.11 32.65
N ALA A 149 -15.95 -19.01 32.90
CA ALA A 149 -16.95 -19.36 31.88
C ALA A 149 -17.20 -18.24 30.85
N TRP A 150 -16.65 -17.02 31.07
CA TRP A 150 -16.85 -15.87 30.20
C TRP A 150 -15.74 -15.73 29.14
N PRO A 151 -16.06 -15.44 27.85
CA PRO A 151 -17.41 -15.26 27.28
C PRO A 151 -18.16 -16.58 27.05
N LEU A 152 -19.38 -16.66 27.57
CA LEU A 152 -20.30 -17.77 27.41
C LEU A 152 -21.22 -17.51 26.20
N ILE A 153 -21.39 -18.51 25.33
CA ILE A 153 -22.33 -18.44 24.20
C ILE A 153 -23.53 -19.36 24.47
N GLN A 154 -24.73 -18.79 24.54
CA GLN A 154 -25.97 -19.53 24.76
C GLN A 154 -26.52 -20.06 23.42
N LEU A 155 -26.79 -21.36 23.34
CA LEU A 155 -27.24 -21.99 22.10
C LEU A 155 -28.74 -22.23 22.11
N TYR A 156 -29.40 -21.87 21.01
CA TYR A 156 -30.83 -22.05 20.83
C TYR A 156 -31.13 -22.63 19.46
N ASP A 157 -32.19 -23.41 19.37
CA ASP A 157 -32.77 -23.80 18.09
C ASP A 157 -33.67 -22.68 17.53
N PHE A 158 -33.39 -22.26 16.30
CA PHE A 158 -34.15 -21.22 15.58
C PHE A 158 -35.18 -21.82 14.60
N SER A 159 -35.22 -23.15 14.45
CA SER A 159 -36.14 -23.85 13.55
C SER A 159 -37.61 -23.64 13.93
N THR A 160 -37.87 -23.34 15.21
CA THR A 160 -39.21 -23.08 15.74
C THR A 160 -39.52 -21.58 15.69
N GLY A 161 -40.07 -21.10 14.56
CA GLY A 161 -40.64 -19.75 14.46
C GLY A 161 -40.09 -18.82 13.37
N GLY A 162 -39.00 -19.21 12.68
CA GLY A 162 -38.42 -18.50 11.51
C GLY A 162 -37.72 -17.17 11.84
N ASN A 163 -38.28 -16.39 12.76
CA ASN A 163 -37.67 -15.18 13.30
C ASN A 163 -37.14 -15.42 14.71
N VAL A 164 -36.07 -14.71 15.05
CA VAL A 164 -35.53 -14.64 16.40
C VAL A 164 -35.88 -13.27 16.99
N ILE A 165 -36.77 -13.25 17.97
CA ILE A 165 -37.22 -12.05 18.66
C ILE A 165 -36.44 -11.93 19.97
N VAL A 166 -35.56 -10.93 20.04
CA VAL A 166 -34.88 -10.52 21.26
C VAL A 166 -35.73 -9.45 21.93
N GLN A 167 -36.15 -9.66 23.17
CA GLN A 167 -37.03 -8.74 23.89
C GLN A 167 -36.48 -8.40 25.27
N TYR A 168 -36.31 -7.10 25.55
CA TYR A 168 -35.98 -6.55 26.87
C TYR A 168 -37.24 -5.99 27.53
N ASN A 169 -37.62 -6.57 28.68
CA ASN A 169 -38.76 -6.16 29.48
C ASN A 169 -38.35 -5.14 30.54
N SER A 170 -38.07 -3.90 30.12
CA SER A 170 -37.70 -2.84 31.05
C SER A 170 -38.89 -2.38 31.89
N GLY A 171 -38.62 -1.79 33.06
CA GLY A 171 -39.66 -1.14 33.88
C GLY A 171 -40.36 0.03 33.18
N GLY A 172 -39.78 0.58 32.10
CA GLY A 172 -40.34 1.66 31.27
C GLY A 172 -41.10 1.20 30.03
N GLY A 173 -41.18 -0.11 29.77
CA GLY A 173 -41.82 -0.69 28.59
C GLY A 173 -40.96 -1.74 27.88
N ILE A 174 -41.59 -2.46 26.95
CA ILE A 174 -40.95 -3.52 26.18
C ILE A 174 -40.15 -2.92 25.02
N GLN A 175 -38.89 -3.35 24.87
CA GLN A 175 -38.08 -3.11 23.68
C GLN A 175 -37.83 -4.45 22.99
N ALA A 176 -37.99 -4.51 21.66
CA ALA A 176 -37.79 -5.75 20.92
C ALA A 176 -37.05 -5.51 19.60
N VAL A 177 -36.20 -6.46 19.23
CA VAL A 177 -35.52 -6.56 17.94
C VAL A 177 -35.85 -7.91 17.33
N THR A 178 -36.20 -7.92 16.05
CA THR A 178 -36.47 -9.15 15.30
C THR A 178 -35.34 -9.39 14.31
N LEU A 179 -34.68 -10.54 14.44
CA LEU A 179 -33.71 -11.03 13.47
C LEU A 179 -34.42 -12.03 12.56
N GLN A 180 -34.31 -11.84 11.25
CA GLN A 180 -34.76 -12.81 10.27
C GLN A 180 -33.67 -13.86 10.10
N TYR A 181 -34.04 -15.13 10.25
CA TYR A 181 -33.11 -16.26 10.14
C TYR A 181 -33.45 -17.08 8.89
N ASP A 182 -33.35 -16.42 7.75
CA ASP A 182 -33.61 -16.92 6.40
C ASP A 182 -32.57 -16.36 5.41
N ASP A 183 -32.99 -15.98 4.19
CA ASP A 183 -32.12 -15.46 3.14
C ASP A 183 -31.41 -14.18 3.59
N ILE A 184 -30.06 -14.21 3.61
CA ILE A 184 -29.26 -13.03 3.97
C ILE A 184 -29.35 -12.00 2.84
N PRO A 185 -29.90 -10.80 3.09
CA PRO A 185 -30.04 -9.78 2.07
C PRO A 185 -28.73 -9.03 1.82
N ASN A 186 -28.67 -8.27 0.71
CA ASN A 186 -27.61 -7.30 0.40
C ASN A 186 -26.20 -7.88 0.23
N ILE A 187 -26.08 -9.17 -0.10
CA ILE A 187 -24.80 -9.76 -0.47
C ILE A 187 -24.34 -9.17 -1.81
N SER A 188 -23.17 -8.54 -1.83
CA SER A 188 -22.62 -7.93 -3.03
C SER A 188 -21.09 -7.94 -3.05
N THR A 189 -20.54 -7.76 -4.24
CA THR A 189 -19.11 -7.49 -4.44
C THR A 189 -18.98 -6.27 -5.32
N THR A 190 -18.01 -5.41 -5.01
CA THR A 190 -17.69 -4.21 -5.79
C THR A 190 -16.19 -4.10 -6.04
N LEU A 191 -15.85 -3.36 -7.10
CA LEU A 191 -14.50 -3.02 -7.50
C LEU A 191 -14.34 -1.50 -7.46
N ASP A 192 -13.12 -1.00 -7.22
CA ASP A 192 -12.86 0.43 -7.06
C ASP A 192 -12.90 1.22 -8.37
N ARG A 193 -12.69 0.55 -9.51
CA ARG A 193 -12.74 1.16 -10.84
C ARG A 193 -13.12 0.15 -11.93
N ALA A 194 -13.48 0.67 -13.09
CA ALA A 194 -13.91 -0.12 -14.26
C ALA A 194 -12.77 -0.45 -15.25
N ASN A 195 -11.70 0.36 -15.26
CA ASN A 195 -10.52 0.18 -16.11
C ASN A 195 -9.26 0.32 -15.25
N TYR A 196 -8.33 -0.60 -15.41
CA TYR A 196 -7.13 -0.68 -14.60
C TYR A 196 -5.86 -0.52 -15.46
N PRO A 197 -5.03 0.49 -15.20
CA PRO A 197 -3.76 0.62 -15.91
C PRO A 197 -2.74 -0.42 -15.43
N PRO A 198 -1.68 -0.69 -16.22
CA PRO A 198 -0.61 -1.58 -15.80
C PRO A 198 -0.01 -1.20 -14.44
N ASN A 199 0.28 -2.20 -13.60
CA ASN A 199 0.79 -2.07 -12.23
C ASN A 199 -0.21 -1.58 -11.17
N SER A 200 -1.44 -1.19 -11.53
CA SER A 200 -2.42 -0.71 -10.54
C SER A 200 -2.86 -1.79 -9.56
N GLN A 201 -3.19 -1.37 -8.35
CA GLN A 201 -3.84 -2.19 -7.34
C GLN A 201 -5.32 -2.40 -7.69
N VAL A 202 -5.87 -3.56 -7.31
CA VAL A 202 -7.30 -3.86 -7.48
C VAL A 202 -7.95 -3.96 -6.11
N PHE A 203 -8.78 -2.97 -5.76
CA PHE A 203 -9.49 -2.96 -4.49
C PHE A 203 -10.87 -3.57 -4.69
N ALA A 204 -11.10 -4.68 -4.00
CA ALA A 204 -12.37 -5.39 -4.00
C ALA A 204 -12.99 -5.33 -2.60
N THR A 205 -14.30 -5.10 -2.56
CA THR A 205 -15.07 -5.10 -1.32
C THR A 205 -16.18 -6.15 -1.43
N ILE A 206 -16.31 -6.99 -0.41
CA ILE A 206 -17.41 -7.94 -0.25
C ILE A 206 -18.30 -7.42 0.87
N THR A 207 -19.59 -7.24 0.60
CA THR A 207 -20.60 -7.06 1.65
C THR A 207 -21.31 -8.39 1.83
N ASP A 208 -21.09 -9.04 2.96
CA ASP A 208 -21.78 -10.27 3.36
C ASP A 208 -21.80 -10.40 4.89
N MET A 209 -22.96 -10.16 5.50
CA MET A 209 -23.16 -10.31 6.94
C MET A 209 -22.97 -11.76 7.43
N GLN A 210 -23.08 -12.76 6.55
CA GLN A 210 -22.86 -14.14 6.93
C GLN A 210 -21.38 -14.48 7.15
N LEU A 211 -20.45 -13.68 6.61
CA LEU A 211 -19.02 -13.83 6.90
C LEU A 211 -18.64 -13.28 8.29
N ASN A 212 -19.44 -12.38 8.86
CA ASN A 212 -19.25 -11.86 10.22
C ASN A 212 -19.61 -12.95 11.25
N GLN A 213 -18.61 -13.58 11.85
CA GLN A 213 -18.76 -14.64 12.84
C GLN A 213 -18.58 -14.13 14.26
N ASP A 214 -17.67 -13.17 14.47
CA ASP A 214 -17.33 -12.61 15.77
C ASP A 214 -17.86 -11.17 15.89
N PRO A 215 -18.91 -10.91 16.68
CA PRO A 215 -19.47 -9.58 16.83
C PRO A 215 -18.54 -8.60 17.58
N THR A 216 -17.44 -9.08 18.17
CA THR A 216 -16.56 -8.30 19.05
C THR A 216 -15.25 -7.89 18.40
N SER A 217 -14.87 -8.50 17.27
CA SER A 217 -13.61 -8.21 16.59
C SER A 217 -13.75 -8.36 15.07
N ARG A 218 -12.82 -7.78 14.30
CA ARG A 218 -12.84 -7.89 12.84
C ARG A 218 -12.57 -9.32 12.43
N ASP A 219 -13.32 -9.81 11.46
CA ASP A 219 -13.13 -11.15 10.90
C ASP A 219 -12.17 -11.19 9.72
N SER A 220 -11.45 -12.31 9.57
CA SER A 220 -10.48 -12.53 8.50
C SER A 220 -10.78 -13.84 7.78
N TRP A 221 -11.00 -13.76 6.47
CA TRP A 221 -11.32 -14.88 5.60
C TRP A 221 -10.28 -15.02 4.49
N THR A 222 -9.68 -16.19 4.37
CA THR A 222 -8.69 -16.49 3.34
C THR A 222 -9.24 -17.53 2.37
N PHE A 223 -9.23 -17.20 1.09
CA PHE A 223 -9.70 -18.05 0.00
C PHE A 223 -8.50 -18.52 -0.82
N ASN A 224 -8.35 -19.83 -1.07
CA ASN A 224 -7.47 -20.32 -2.12
C ASN A 224 -8.27 -20.42 -3.42
N ILE A 225 -7.91 -19.59 -4.41
CA ILE A 225 -8.55 -19.60 -5.73
C ILE A 225 -7.96 -20.69 -6.65
N GLY A 226 -6.85 -21.30 -6.25
CA GLY A 226 -6.21 -22.41 -6.95
C GLY A 226 -6.97 -23.73 -6.84
N ILE A 227 -6.37 -24.81 -7.34
CA ILE A 227 -6.96 -26.16 -7.32
C ILE A 227 -6.22 -27.02 -6.29
N PRO A 228 -6.93 -27.64 -5.32
CA PRO A 228 -8.36 -27.48 -5.04
C PRO A 228 -8.69 -26.11 -4.43
N GLN A 229 -9.89 -25.59 -4.70
CA GLN A 229 -10.35 -24.37 -4.03
C GLN A 229 -10.62 -24.66 -2.56
N THR A 230 -10.21 -23.74 -1.69
CA THR A 230 -10.37 -23.88 -0.23
C THR A 230 -10.82 -22.56 0.38
N VAL A 231 -11.47 -22.65 1.53
CA VAL A 231 -11.91 -21.49 2.32
C VAL A 231 -11.45 -21.70 3.74
N PHE A 232 -10.85 -20.67 4.33
CA PHE A 232 -10.36 -20.66 5.70
C PHE A 232 -10.89 -19.44 6.43
N TYR A 233 -11.32 -19.64 7.66
CA TYR A 233 -11.60 -18.56 8.60
C TYR A 233 -10.42 -18.44 9.56
N GLY A 234 -9.84 -17.25 9.68
CA GLY A 234 -8.71 -16.98 10.57
C GLY A 234 -7.43 -17.72 10.20
N ALA A 235 -7.09 -17.84 8.91
CA ALA A 235 -5.76 -18.30 8.51
C ALA A 235 -4.68 -17.32 9.02
N PHE A 236 -4.97 -16.03 8.85
CA PHE A 236 -4.24 -14.89 9.40
C PHE A 236 -5.16 -14.11 10.34
N THR A 237 -4.59 -13.41 11.31
CA THR A 237 -5.31 -12.40 12.08
C THR A 237 -5.68 -11.22 11.18
N GLU A 238 -6.49 -10.31 11.69
CA GLU A 238 -6.86 -9.04 11.07
C GLU A 238 -5.67 -8.07 10.85
N SER A 239 -4.48 -8.44 11.29
CA SER A 239 -3.21 -7.73 11.12
C SER A 239 -2.17 -8.53 10.31
N GLY A 240 -2.60 -9.63 9.67
CA GLY A 240 -1.75 -10.46 8.80
C GLY A 240 -0.76 -11.39 9.51
N THR A 241 -0.74 -11.41 10.84
CA THR A 241 0.05 -12.40 11.59
C THR A 241 -0.57 -13.79 11.46
N SER A 242 0.24 -14.84 11.39
CA SER A 242 -0.26 -16.22 11.29
C SER A 242 -1.15 -16.57 12.48
N ALA A 243 -2.38 -16.98 12.19
CA ALA A 243 -3.34 -17.46 13.19
C ALA A 243 -3.42 -18.99 13.14
N ALA A 244 -4.25 -19.56 12.26
CA ALA A 244 -4.26 -21.00 12.00
C ALA A 244 -3.18 -21.44 11.00
N ASN A 245 -2.64 -20.50 10.21
CA ASN A 245 -1.59 -20.78 9.22
C ASN A 245 -0.33 -21.39 9.86
N GLY A 246 0.15 -22.49 9.29
CA GLY A 246 1.39 -23.16 9.71
C GLY A 246 1.19 -24.58 10.25
N GLY A 247 -0.05 -25.05 10.40
CA GLY A 247 -0.34 -26.36 10.97
C GLY A 247 -1.75 -26.86 10.75
N VAL A 248 -2.06 -27.99 11.37
CA VAL A 248 -3.30 -28.77 11.15
C VAL A 248 -4.59 -28.06 11.56
N ASP A 249 -4.49 -26.99 12.35
CA ASP A 249 -5.65 -26.18 12.76
C ASP A 249 -6.18 -25.29 11.62
N LEU A 250 -5.41 -25.12 10.53
CA LEU A 250 -5.91 -24.49 9.29
C LEU A 250 -6.84 -25.45 8.54
N THR A 251 -8.12 -25.46 8.92
CA THR A 251 -9.11 -26.35 8.32
C THR A 251 -9.84 -25.72 7.14
N ASN A 252 -9.84 -26.42 6.00
CA ASN A 252 -10.66 -26.04 4.85
C ASN A 252 -12.15 -26.32 5.11
N ILE A 253 -12.95 -25.25 5.15
CA ILE A 253 -14.39 -25.34 5.48
C ILE A 253 -15.31 -25.34 4.25
N ILE A 254 -14.77 -25.39 3.03
CA ILE A 254 -15.56 -25.28 1.80
C ILE A 254 -16.68 -26.34 1.70
N SER A 255 -16.45 -27.55 2.22
CA SER A 255 -17.45 -28.65 2.23
C SER A 255 -18.55 -28.48 3.28
N LYS A 256 -18.37 -27.55 4.22
CA LYS A 256 -19.30 -27.27 5.32
C LYS A 256 -20.13 -26.01 5.10
N LEU A 257 -19.80 -25.19 4.08
CA LEU A 257 -20.47 -23.92 3.80
C LEU A 257 -22.00 -24.06 3.69
N SER A 258 -22.50 -25.02 2.92
CA SER A 258 -23.95 -25.26 2.78
C SER A 258 -24.61 -25.62 4.12
N SER A 259 -23.97 -26.48 4.90
CA SER A 259 -24.43 -26.86 6.25
C SER A 259 -24.36 -25.68 7.23
N LEU A 260 -23.47 -24.72 7.01
CA LEU A 260 -23.37 -23.46 7.75
C LEU A 260 -24.41 -22.41 7.28
N GLY A 261 -25.19 -22.73 6.24
CA GLY A 261 -26.25 -21.87 5.70
C GLY A 261 -25.78 -20.96 4.57
N PHE A 262 -24.53 -21.06 4.11
CA PHE A 262 -24.11 -20.35 2.91
C PHE A 262 -24.74 -21.02 1.70
N GLU A 263 -25.34 -20.25 0.80
CA GLU A 263 -25.90 -20.80 -0.42
C GLU A 263 -24.90 -20.69 -1.57
N LYS A 264 -24.85 -19.49 -2.15
CA LYS A 264 -24.02 -19.12 -3.30
C LYS A 264 -22.80 -18.30 -2.87
N ASN A 265 -22.90 -17.67 -1.70
CA ASN A 265 -21.89 -16.87 -1.03
C ASN A 265 -20.94 -17.74 -0.19
N GLY A 266 -20.00 -17.12 0.55
CA GLY A 266 -19.00 -17.85 1.36
C GLY A 266 -17.88 -18.53 0.56
N LYS A 267 -17.92 -18.44 -0.77
CA LYS A 267 -16.89 -18.94 -1.68
C LYS A 267 -16.50 -17.85 -2.68
N LEU A 268 -15.20 -17.71 -2.90
CA LEU A 268 -14.63 -16.81 -3.89
C LEU A 268 -13.94 -17.59 -5.01
N SER A 269 -14.13 -17.16 -6.25
CA SER A 269 -13.36 -17.65 -7.40
C SER A 269 -12.77 -16.47 -8.16
N MET A 270 -11.58 -16.66 -8.73
CA MET A 270 -10.97 -15.66 -9.62
C MET A 270 -10.31 -16.34 -10.81
N ASN A 271 -10.32 -15.67 -11.95
CA ASN A 271 -9.48 -15.99 -13.09
C ASN A 271 -8.55 -14.82 -13.35
N LEU A 272 -7.26 -14.99 -13.07
CA LEU A 272 -6.26 -13.93 -13.20
C LEU A 272 -5.77 -13.73 -14.64
N GLY A 273 -5.80 -14.81 -15.45
CA GLY A 273 -5.28 -14.82 -16.82
C GLY A 273 -3.86 -14.29 -16.94
N THR A 274 -3.60 -13.52 -18.00
CA THR A 274 -2.37 -12.73 -18.19
C THR A 274 -2.56 -11.27 -17.77
N VAL A 275 -3.57 -10.98 -16.94
CA VAL A 275 -3.98 -9.61 -16.60
C VAL A 275 -3.58 -9.24 -15.18
N ALA A 276 -3.88 -10.11 -14.21
CA ALA A 276 -3.64 -9.83 -12.80
C ALA A 276 -2.71 -10.86 -12.16
N GLN A 277 -2.15 -10.52 -11.01
CA GLN A 277 -1.38 -11.40 -10.15
C GLN A 277 -1.79 -11.22 -8.69
N LEU A 278 -1.55 -12.24 -7.89
CA LEU A 278 -1.69 -12.16 -6.43
C LEU A 278 -0.37 -11.71 -5.82
N GLN A 279 -0.46 -10.96 -4.73
CA GLN A 279 0.68 -10.55 -3.94
C GLN A 279 0.37 -10.60 -2.44
N ALA A 280 1.42 -10.62 -1.62
CA ALA A 280 1.29 -10.47 -0.18
C ALA A 280 0.99 -9.00 0.17
N ASN A 281 0.36 -8.79 1.32
CA ASN A 281 0.16 -7.48 1.93
C ASN A 281 0.12 -7.62 3.46
N GLY A 282 -0.20 -6.57 4.18
CA GLY A 282 -0.34 -6.55 5.63
C GLY A 282 -1.47 -7.44 6.19
N TYR A 283 -2.29 -8.09 5.36
CA TYR A 283 -3.31 -9.06 5.78
C TYR A 283 -2.93 -10.51 5.49
N GLN A 284 -1.87 -10.78 4.70
CA GLN A 284 -1.45 -12.15 4.40
C GLN A 284 0.02 -12.25 3.98
N THR A 285 0.62 -13.41 4.22
CA THR A 285 1.85 -13.80 3.54
C THR A 285 1.57 -14.29 2.11
N ALA A 286 2.63 -14.59 1.34
CA ALA A 286 2.49 -15.09 -0.03
C ALA A 286 1.84 -16.49 -0.12
N THR A 287 1.88 -17.25 0.98
CA THR A 287 1.33 -18.61 1.06
C THR A 287 0.64 -18.84 2.40
N ALA A 288 -0.23 -19.85 2.44
CA ALA A 288 -0.74 -20.47 3.67
C ALA A 288 -0.49 -21.99 3.63
N THR A 289 -0.39 -22.65 4.78
CA THR A 289 -0.20 -24.11 4.86
C THR A 289 -0.97 -24.71 6.02
N ASP A 290 -1.56 -25.88 5.78
CA ASP A 290 -2.19 -26.73 6.81
C ASP A 290 -1.19 -27.73 7.45
N GLY A 291 0.10 -27.55 7.18
CA GLY A 291 1.17 -28.47 7.57
C GLY A 291 1.42 -29.61 6.59
N THR A 292 0.50 -29.87 5.65
CA THR A 292 0.62 -30.89 4.60
C THR A 292 0.63 -30.27 3.20
N THR A 293 -0.30 -29.35 2.93
CA THR A 293 -0.50 -28.68 1.66
C THR A 293 -0.15 -27.21 1.80
N THR A 294 0.69 -26.70 0.90
CA THR A 294 0.96 -25.26 0.79
C THR A 294 0.10 -24.66 -0.31
N PHE A 295 -0.72 -23.69 0.06
CA PHE A 295 -1.59 -22.92 -0.83
C PHE A 295 -0.87 -21.64 -1.25
N THR A 296 -0.68 -21.46 -2.55
CA THR A 296 0.09 -20.33 -3.13
C THR A 296 -0.78 -19.32 -3.86
N GLN A 297 -2.08 -19.61 -4.04
CA GLN A 297 -3.03 -18.73 -4.72
C GLN A 297 -4.09 -18.26 -3.74
N ILE A 298 -3.64 -17.61 -2.66
CA ILE A 298 -4.49 -17.16 -1.57
C ILE A 298 -4.82 -15.67 -1.68
N ILE A 299 -6.05 -15.33 -1.29
CA ILE A 299 -6.54 -13.97 -1.14
C ILE A 299 -7.30 -13.85 0.18
N THR A 300 -6.91 -12.88 0.99
CA THR A 300 -7.49 -12.60 2.31
C THR A 300 -8.34 -11.35 2.26
N PHE A 301 -9.56 -11.46 2.79
CA PHE A 301 -10.48 -10.37 3.01
C PHE A 301 -10.64 -10.18 4.52
N VAL A 302 -10.40 -8.96 5.00
CA VAL A 302 -10.56 -8.60 6.42
C VAL A 302 -11.72 -7.64 6.54
N GLU A 303 -12.53 -7.82 7.57
CA GLU A 303 -13.63 -6.94 7.87
C GLU A 303 -13.12 -5.52 8.14
N SER A 304 -13.77 -4.50 7.56
CA SER A 304 -13.35 -3.10 7.66
C SER A 304 -13.39 -2.58 9.11
N GLN A 305 -14.45 -2.93 9.84
CA GLN A 305 -14.65 -2.68 11.26
C GLN A 305 -15.42 -3.85 11.89
N PRO A 306 -15.29 -4.09 13.21
CA PRO A 306 -16.00 -5.17 13.86
C PRO A 306 -17.51 -5.10 13.58
N ASN A 307 -18.10 -6.23 13.21
CA ASN A 307 -19.54 -6.39 13.05
C ASN A 307 -20.19 -5.50 11.96
N THR A 308 -19.48 -5.25 10.86
CA THR A 308 -19.99 -4.52 9.69
C THR A 308 -20.47 -5.42 8.56
N GLY A 309 -19.94 -6.65 8.45
CA GLY A 309 -20.13 -7.50 7.29
C GLY A 309 -19.53 -6.96 6.00
N ILE A 310 -18.66 -5.94 6.07
CA ILE A 310 -17.98 -5.35 4.91
C ILE A 310 -16.52 -5.76 4.99
N PHE A 311 -16.03 -6.45 3.97
CA PHE A 311 -14.70 -7.02 3.92
C PHE A 311 -13.89 -6.50 2.73
N GLU A 312 -12.61 -6.25 2.97
CA GLU A 312 -11.69 -5.57 2.07
C GLU A 312 -10.41 -6.39 1.86
N ASN A 313 -9.86 -6.34 0.65
CA ASN A 313 -8.66 -7.10 0.28
C ASN A 313 -7.36 -6.27 0.29
N PHE A 314 -7.42 -5.04 0.79
CA PHE A 314 -6.28 -4.13 0.91
C PHE A 314 -5.99 -3.82 2.37
N ASP A 315 -4.71 -3.66 2.70
CA ASP A 315 -4.27 -3.49 4.08
C ASP A 315 -4.31 -2.02 4.56
N PHE A 316 -3.84 -1.77 5.79
CA PHE A 316 -3.72 -0.42 6.35
C PHE A 316 -2.65 0.47 5.69
N SER A 317 -1.84 -0.07 4.79
CA SER A 317 -0.87 0.66 3.97
C SER A 317 -1.37 0.83 2.53
N ASP A 318 -2.66 0.60 2.30
CA ASP A 318 -3.32 0.69 1.00
C ASP A 318 -2.73 -0.26 -0.05
N LEU A 319 -2.17 -1.40 0.37
CA LEU A 319 -1.66 -2.42 -0.54
C LEU A 319 -2.70 -3.54 -0.72
N SER A 320 -3.17 -3.72 -1.94
CA SER A 320 -4.07 -4.83 -2.30
C SER A 320 -3.29 -6.13 -2.46
N ASN A 321 -3.92 -7.25 -2.13
CA ASN A 321 -3.40 -8.58 -2.49
C ASN A 321 -3.64 -8.96 -3.97
N VAL A 322 -4.23 -8.08 -4.77
CA VAL A 322 -4.41 -8.24 -6.23
C VAL A 322 -3.82 -7.04 -6.96
N GLN A 323 -2.94 -7.29 -7.93
CA GLN A 323 -2.30 -6.27 -8.76
C GLN A 323 -2.44 -6.59 -10.25
N ILE A 324 -2.55 -5.56 -11.08
CA ILE A 324 -2.42 -5.69 -12.54
C ILE A 324 -0.95 -5.87 -12.93
N LEU A 325 -0.69 -6.82 -13.83
CA LEU A 325 0.65 -7.05 -14.37
C LEU A 325 1.15 -5.83 -15.17
N SER A 326 2.44 -5.53 -15.07
CA SER A 326 3.10 -4.46 -15.84
C SER A 326 2.95 -4.61 -17.36
N ASN A 327 2.78 -5.84 -17.83
CA ASN A 327 2.61 -6.21 -19.23
C ASN A 327 1.21 -6.75 -19.55
N ALA A 328 0.21 -6.46 -18.71
CA ALA A 328 -1.16 -6.90 -18.90
C ALA A 328 -1.67 -6.49 -20.30
N PRO A 329 -2.21 -7.42 -21.12
CA PRO A 329 -2.74 -7.08 -22.43
C PRO A 329 -3.97 -6.18 -22.32
N ARG A 330 -3.98 -5.10 -23.12
CA ARG A 330 -5.10 -4.16 -23.15
C ARG A 330 -6.41 -4.82 -23.61
N GLY A 331 -7.51 -4.43 -22.98
CA GLY A 331 -8.86 -4.89 -23.32
C GLY A 331 -9.14 -6.34 -22.93
N GLN A 332 -8.20 -7.02 -22.26
CA GLN A 332 -8.44 -8.30 -21.61
C GLN A 332 -8.80 -8.08 -20.15
N SER A 333 -9.42 -9.08 -19.54
CA SER A 333 -9.86 -8.99 -18.16
C SER A 333 -9.50 -10.22 -17.36
N ALA A 334 -9.06 -9.98 -16.13
CA ALA A 334 -9.24 -10.96 -15.06
C ALA A 334 -10.71 -10.91 -14.58
N SER A 335 -11.12 -11.87 -13.77
CA SER A 335 -12.45 -11.85 -13.15
C SER A 335 -12.40 -12.24 -11.68
N ILE A 336 -13.34 -11.69 -10.92
CA ILE A 336 -13.66 -12.06 -9.55
C ILE A 336 -15.13 -12.46 -9.49
N GLU A 337 -15.42 -13.59 -8.86
CA GLU A 337 -16.78 -14.10 -8.70
C GLU A 337 -17.06 -14.44 -7.25
N TYR A 338 -18.15 -13.89 -6.75
CA TYR A 338 -18.67 -14.12 -5.40
C TYR A 338 -20.20 -14.09 -5.46
N ASN A 339 -20.88 -15.00 -4.75
CA ASN A 339 -22.35 -15.07 -4.75
C ASN A 339 -22.98 -15.21 -6.16
N LEU A 340 -22.29 -15.95 -7.07
CA LEU A 340 -22.62 -16.03 -8.50
C LEU A 340 -22.64 -14.69 -9.27
N GLN A 341 -22.17 -13.60 -8.65
CA GLN A 341 -21.93 -12.33 -9.31
C GLN A 341 -20.48 -12.28 -9.78
N SER A 342 -20.27 -12.19 -11.10
CA SER A 342 -18.94 -12.05 -11.69
C SER A 342 -18.68 -10.60 -12.10
N LEU A 343 -17.55 -10.05 -11.69
CA LEU A 343 -17.06 -8.75 -12.10
C LEU A 343 -15.76 -8.90 -12.90
N SER A 344 -15.61 -8.05 -13.92
CA SER A 344 -14.42 -8.01 -14.77
C SER A 344 -13.43 -6.96 -14.26
N ILE A 345 -12.18 -7.38 -14.10
CA ILE A 345 -11.04 -6.52 -13.83
C ILE A 345 -10.36 -6.27 -15.18
N VAL A 346 -10.78 -5.22 -15.87
CA VAL A 346 -10.36 -4.94 -17.25
C VAL A 346 -9.06 -4.14 -17.25
N SER A 347 -8.01 -4.69 -17.87
CA SER A 347 -6.77 -3.95 -18.10
C SER A 347 -6.91 -3.02 -19.30
N GLY A 348 -6.47 -1.78 -19.17
CA GLY A 348 -6.50 -0.83 -20.26
C GLY A 348 -5.85 0.50 -19.93
N LEU A 349 -5.54 1.24 -20.98
CA LEU A 349 -4.94 2.57 -20.92
C LEU A 349 -6.03 3.62 -21.18
N SER A 350 -5.75 4.82 -20.71
CA SER A 350 -6.60 6.01 -20.79
C SER A 350 -5.88 7.10 -21.57
N ASP A 351 -6.60 8.16 -21.91
CA ASP A 351 -5.97 9.31 -22.57
C ASP A 351 -5.68 10.38 -21.50
N ALA A 352 -4.48 10.94 -21.52
CA ALA A 352 -4.10 12.03 -20.63
C ALA A 352 -4.42 13.42 -21.19
N SER A 353 -4.53 14.40 -20.30
CA SER A 353 -4.60 15.82 -20.65
C SER A 353 -3.80 16.67 -19.68
N ILE A 354 -3.20 17.76 -20.18
CA ILE A 354 -2.44 18.73 -19.40
C ILE A 354 -3.02 20.13 -19.60
N SER A 355 -3.07 20.92 -18.53
CA SER A 355 -3.47 22.32 -18.57
C SER A 355 -2.64 23.18 -17.62
N SER A 356 -2.42 24.43 -18.02
CA SER A 356 -1.98 25.51 -17.14
C SER A 356 -3.20 26.38 -16.84
N GLY A 357 -3.52 26.59 -15.56
CA GLY A 357 -4.82 27.17 -15.16
C GLY A 357 -5.07 28.62 -15.58
N THR A 358 -4.13 29.25 -16.30
CA THR A 358 -4.29 30.58 -16.89
C THR A 358 -3.56 30.65 -18.23
N PRO A 359 -4.13 31.30 -19.26
CA PRO A 359 -3.42 31.51 -20.53
C PRO A 359 -2.37 32.63 -20.48
N GLN A 360 -2.18 33.29 -19.32
CA GLN A 360 -1.26 34.41 -19.16
C GLN A 360 -0.44 34.25 -17.89
N HIS A 361 0.88 34.19 -18.06
CA HIS A 361 1.83 34.03 -16.97
C HIS A 361 2.48 35.38 -16.62
N VAL A 362 2.59 35.69 -15.33
CA VAL A 362 3.24 36.91 -14.81
C VAL A 362 4.43 36.49 -13.94
N SER A 363 5.56 37.19 -14.08
CA SER A 363 6.79 36.83 -13.36
C SER A 363 6.58 36.96 -11.85
N GLY A 364 7.08 35.97 -11.10
CA GLY A 364 6.91 35.88 -9.64
C GLY A 364 5.52 35.43 -9.17
N GLN A 365 4.59 35.13 -10.08
CA GLN A 365 3.30 34.53 -9.72
C GLN A 365 3.36 33.00 -9.85
N LYS A 366 2.79 32.30 -8.87
CA LYS A 366 2.55 30.85 -8.96
C LYS A 366 1.41 30.57 -9.93
N ILE A 367 1.67 29.70 -10.89
CA ILE A 367 0.72 29.24 -11.90
C ILE A 367 0.46 27.75 -11.66
N PRO A 368 -0.80 27.33 -11.53
CA PRO A 368 -1.12 25.91 -11.36
C PRO A 368 -0.92 25.14 -12.66
N ILE A 369 -0.32 23.96 -12.54
CA ILE A 369 -0.24 22.94 -13.58
C ILE A 369 -1.09 21.75 -13.14
N THR A 370 -1.92 21.25 -14.05
CA THR A 370 -2.80 20.11 -13.77
C THR A 370 -2.70 19.10 -14.91
N ILE A 371 -2.51 17.84 -14.56
CA ILE A 371 -2.63 16.69 -15.44
C ILE A 371 -3.79 15.84 -14.99
N ASN A 372 -4.64 15.43 -15.92
CA ASN A 372 -5.57 14.32 -15.70
C ASN A 372 -5.03 13.13 -16.49
N ASP A 373 -4.56 12.11 -15.78
CA ASP A 373 -4.03 10.87 -16.35
C ASP A 373 -4.38 9.68 -15.45
N PRO A 374 -5.46 8.94 -15.78
CA PRO A 374 -5.84 7.74 -15.04
C PRO A 374 -4.80 6.63 -15.04
N ASP A 375 -3.85 6.63 -15.97
CA ASP A 375 -2.84 5.59 -16.06
C ASP A 375 -1.72 5.77 -15.04
N GLN A 376 -1.58 6.98 -14.48
CA GLN A 376 -0.65 7.29 -13.40
C GLN A 376 -1.24 7.13 -11.99
N ASN A 377 -2.56 6.89 -11.89
CA ASN A 377 -3.29 6.56 -10.66
C ASN A 377 -3.23 5.04 -10.45
N ILE A 378 -2.22 4.59 -9.72
CA ILE A 378 -1.86 3.18 -9.53
C ILE A 378 -2.45 2.66 -8.21
N ASN A 379 -2.51 3.47 -7.16
CA ASN A 379 -3.04 3.06 -5.86
C ASN A 379 -4.31 3.85 -5.49
N PRO A 380 -5.50 3.23 -5.49
CA PRO A 380 -6.75 3.90 -5.13
C PRO A 380 -6.82 4.38 -3.67
N GLY A 381 -6.10 3.74 -2.74
CA GLY A 381 -6.12 4.08 -1.32
C GLY A 381 -5.13 5.18 -0.94
N GLY A 382 -4.14 5.45 -1.80
CA GLY A 382 -3.15 6.51 -1.63
C GLY A 382 -3.37 7.69 -2.57
N ARG A 383 -2.63 8.78 -2.33
CA ARG A 383 -2.44 9.82 -3.35
C ARG A 383 -1.16 9.53 -4.11
N ASP A 384 -1.27 9.27 -5.40
CA ASP A 384 -0.10 9.00 -6.23
C ASP A 384 0.71 10.28 -6.51
N HIS A 385 2.02 10.09 -6.69
CA HIS A 385 2.97 11.15 -7.03
C HIS A 385 3.69 10.84 -8.34
N LEU A 386 3.82 11.84 -9.20
CA LEU A 386 4.65 11.79 -10.41
C LEU A 386 6.10 12.12 -10.06
N ASP A 387 6.70 11.35 -9.17
CA ASP A 387 8.06 11.59 -8.69
C ASP A 387 9.11 11.21 -9.73
N VAL A 388 10.18 11.99 -9.87
CA VAL A 388 11.25 11.67 -10.84
C VAL A 388 12.00 10.38 -10.48
N PHE A 389 11.90 9.94 -9.23
CA PHE A 389 12.47 8.69 -8.75
C PHE A 389 11.47 7.51 -8.77
N ARG A 390 10.23 7.72 -9.22
CA ARG A 390 9.30 6.63 -9.56
C ARG A 390 9.54 6.20 -11.01
N SER A 391 9.96 4.95 -11.20
CA SER A 391 10.34 4.43 -12.52
C SER A 391 9.23 4.47 -13.55
N SER A 392 8.00 4.15 -13.14
CA SER A 392 6.81 4.11 -13.96
C SER A 392 6.16 5.48 -14.17
N ALA A 393 6.60 6.51 -13.45
CA ALA A 393 6.03 7.85 -13.60
C ALA A 393 6.31 8.41 -15.00
N LEU A 394 5.32 9.05 -15.60
CA LEU A 394 5.54 9.96 -16.72
C LEU A 394 5.72 11.37 -16.14
N ILE A 395 6.80 12.06 -16.52
CA ILE A 395 7.16 13.31 -15.87
C ILE A 395 6.94 14.49 -16.81
N PRO A 396 5.94 15.35 -16.54
CA PRO A 396 5.80 16.60 -17.29
C PRO A 396 7.09 17.40 -17.18
N SER A 397 7.54 17.92 -18.32
CA SER A 397 8.84 18.57 -18.43
C SER A 397 8.80 19.82 -19.31
N LEU A 398 9.55 20.84 -18.90
CA LEU A 398 9.78 22.08 -19.65
C LEU A 398 11.26 22.15 -20.02
N THR A 399 11.57 22.22 -21.31
CA THR A 399 12.94 22.40 -21.79
C THR A 399 13.12 23.78 -22.39
N ILE A 400 14.16 24.48 -21.94
CA ILE A 400 14.58 25.79 -22.44
C ILE A 400 15.98 25.64 -23.03
N GLY A 401 16.15 26.07 -24.28
CA GLY A 401 17.42 25.94 -25.01
C GLY A 401 17.78 24.48 -25.30
N THR A 402 19.06 24.15 -25.20
CA THR A 402 19.62 22.82 -25.45
C THR A 402 20.51 22.39 -24.27
N PRO A 403 19.95 22.09 -23.09
CA PRO A 403 20.72 21.55 -21.98
C PRO A 403 21.36 20.20 -22.36
N ALA A 404 22.44 19.84 -21.67
CA ALA A 404 22.91 18.45 -21.69
C ALA A 404 22.10 17.66 -20.65
N THR A 405 21.53 16.54 -21.07
CA THR A 405 20.72 15.62 -20.25
C THR A 405 21.20 14.18 -20.47
N LEU A 406 20.52 13.21 -19.87
CA LEU A 406 20.81 11.78 -20.08
C LEU A 406 20.01 11.13 -21.22
N GLN A 407 19.36 11.92 -22.09
CA GLN A 407 18.57 11.44 -23.23
C GLN A 407 19.25 10.32 -24.04
N ASN A 408 20.54 10.50 -24.33
CA ASN A 408 21.34 9.61 -25.17
C ASN A 408 22.33 8.77 -24.36
N ALA A 409 22.15 8.72 -23.04
CA ALA A 409 23.05 8.02 -22.16
C ALA A 409 22.83 6.50 -22.19
N GLY A 410 23.86 5.77 -21.83
CA GLY A 410 23.83 4.31 -21.78
C GLY A 410 25.16 3.71 -21.36
N SER A 411 25.36 2.42 -21.64
CA SER A 411 26.56 1.68 -21.24
C SER A 411 26.86 1.83 -19.74
N VAL A 412 25.81 1.77 -18.91
CA VAL A 412 25.90 1.92 -17.46
C VAL A 412 26.70 0.76 -16.88
N LYS A 413 27.59 1.07 -15.94
CA LYS A 413 28.35 0.08 -15.16
C LYS A 413 28.38 0.43 -13.68
N ILE A 414 28.36 -0.60 -12.84
CA ILE A 414 28.67 -0.51 -11.42
C ILE A 414 30.06 -1.08 -11.15
N TYR A 415 30.72 -0.58 -10.10
CA TYR A 415 32.05 -1.02 -9.67
C TYR A 415 32.02 -1.35 -8.20
N ALA A 416 32.61 -2.49 -7.85
CA ALA A 416 32.68 -2.95 -6.47
C ALA A 416 33.48 -1.97 -5.61
N LEU A 417 34.58 -1.44 -6.17
CA LEU A 417 35.45 -0.48 -5.48
C LEU A 417 35.50 0.87 -6.20
N SER A 418 35.58 1.94 -5.41
CA SER A 418 35.77 3.32 -5.85
C SER A 418 37.04 3.50 -6.69
N THR A 419 38.06 2.67 -6.49
CA THR A 419 39.34 2.70 -7.20
C THR A 419 39.37 1.92 -8.52
N ASP A 420 38.32 1.16 -8.85
CA ASP A 420 38.33 0.29 -10.05
C ASP A 420 38.45 1.10 -11.36
N ALA A 421 39.19 0.59 -12.35
CA ALA A 421 39.32 1.27 -13.63
C ALA A 421 38.00 1.23 -14.43
N LEU A 422 37.68 2.33 -15.15
CA LEU A 422 36.42 2.44 -15.91
C LEU A 422 36.28 1.40 -17.05
N THR A 423 37.39 0.84 -17.52
CA THR A 423 37.40 -0.27 -18.48
C THR A 423 36.78 -1.55 -17.91
N GLY A 424 36.83 -1.75 -16.58
CA GLY A 424 36.20 -2.85 -15.85
C GLY A 424 34.72 -2.62 -15.55
N GLY A 425 34.26 -3.09 -14.38
CA GLY A 425 32.89 -2.95 -13.88
C GLY A 425 31.87 -3.95 -14.45
N THR A 426 30.74 -4.07 -13.78
CA THR A 426 29.61 -4.91 -14.19
C THR A 426 28.58 -4.05 -14.93
N SER A 427 28.23 -4.45 -16.15
CA SER A 427 27.23 -3.74 -16.96
C SER A 427 25.83 -3.85 -16.38
N ILE A 428 25.09 -2.74 -16.38
CA ILE A 428 23.66 -2.67 -16.04
C ILE A 428 22.88 -2.31 -17.31
N THR A 429 21.76 -3.01 -17.54
CA THR A 429 20.82 -2.62 -18.60
C THR A 429 20.20 -1.28 -18.25
N SER A 430 20.10 -0.38 -19.23
CA SER A 430 19.51 0.95 -19.01
C SER A 430 18.75 1.45 -20.23
N SER A 431 17.81 2.36 -20.00
CA SER A 431 17.00 2.98 -21.06
C SER A 431 16.47 4.34 -20.63
N VAL A 432 15.99 5.14 -21.60
CA VAL A 432 15.29 6.41 -21.37
C VAL A 432 13.88 6.29 -21.95
N PRO A 433 12.92 5.68 -21.22
CA PRO A 433 11.59 5.39 -21.76
C PRO A 433 10.72 6.64 -21.91
N ASP A 434 10.90 7.63 -21.05
CA ASP A 434 10.23 8.94 -21.14
C ASP A 434 11.20 9.98 -21.69
N THR A 435 11.17 10.20 -23.00
CA THR A 435 12.06 11.15 -23.70
C THR A 435 11.71 12.61 -23.48
N ASN A 436 10.63 12.95 -22.75
CA ASN A 436 10.40 14.34 -22.34
C ASN A 436 11.18 14.68 -21.08
N SER A 437 11.31 13.70 -20.18
CA SER A 437 12.01 13.88 -18.90
C SER A 437 13.50 13.54 -18.97
N ASP A 438 13.96 12.87 -20.02
CA ASP A 438 15.37 12.49 -20.20
C ASP A 438 15.97 11.76 -19.00
N ARG A 439 15.14 11.03 -18.24
CA ARG A 439 15.58 10.24 -17.09
C ARG A 439 16.18 8.94 -17.57
N LEU A 440 17.38 8.64 -17.11
CA LEU A 440 18.01 7.34 -17.37
C LEU A 440 17.56 6.36 -16.30
N ILE A 441 16.97 5.24 -16.73
CA ILE A 441 16.46 4.20 -15.84
C ILE A 441 17.38 2.98 -15.92
N PHE A 442 17.88 2.53 -14.78
CA PHE A 442 18.68 1.31 -14.65
C PHE A 442 17.78 0.13 -14.31
N ASP A 443 17.92 -0.98 -15.03
CA ASP A 443 17.25 -2.22 -14.64
C ASP A 443 18.16 -3.02 -13.69
N THR A 444 17.87 -2.90 -12.39
CA THR A 444 18.59 -3.61 -11.32
C THR A 444 17.86 -4.87 -10.86
N ARG A 445 16.77 -5.26 -11.53
CA ARG A 445 15.97 -6.41 -11.11
C ARG A 445 16.72 -7.72 -11.39
N PRO A 446 16.48 -8.80 -10.61
CA PRO A 446 17.14 -10.09 -10.80
C PRO A 446 17.01 -10.69 -12.22
N SER A 447 15.99 -10.30 -12.98
CA SER A 447 15.79 -10.70 -14.37
C SER A 447 16.94 -10.32 -15.30
N THR A 448 17.78 -9.37 -14.91
CA THR A 448 18.98 -8.95 -15.66
C THR A 448 20.22 -9.81 -15.35
N GLY A 449 20.14 -10.72 -14.37
CA GLY A 449 21.25 -11.56 -13.91
C GLY A 449 22.18 -10.89 -12.89
N ILE A 450 21.82 -9.71 -12.38
CA ILE A 450 22.59 -8.95 -11.39
C ILE A 450 21.93 -9.14 -10.04
N VAL A 451 22.59 -9.85 -9.13
CA VAL A 451 22.05 -10.25 -7.83
C VAL A 451 23.19 -10.27 -6.82
N ASN A 452 22.95 -9.74 -5.62
CA ASN A 452 23.90 -9.69 -4.50
C ASN A 452 25.23 -8.98 -4.85
N GLN A 453 25.15 -7.87 -5.56
CA GLN A 453 26.28 -7.07 -5.99
C GLN A 453 26.34 -5.77 -5.18
N SER A 454 27.38 -5.63 -4.36
CA SER A 454 27.71 -4.35 -3.72
C SER A 454 28.52 -3.45 -4.65
N PHE A 455 28.37 -2.14 -4.50
CA PHE A 455 29.08 -1.16 -5.33
C PHE A 455 29.39 0.13 -4.57
N GLU A 456 30.44 0.80 -5.00
CA GLU A 456 30.87 2.12 -4.50
C GLU A 456 30.80 3.19 -5.59
N LYS A 457 30.67 2.78 -6.86
CA LYS A 457 30.74 3.70 -7.99
C LYS A 457 29.87 3.25 -9.15
N VAL A 458 29.30 4.22 -9.83
CA VAL A 458 28.54 4.06 -11.09
C VAL A 458 29.23 4.88 -12.18
N SER A 459 29.31 4.32 -13.39
CA SER A 459 29.70 5.07 -14.60
C SER A 459 28.67 4.89 -15.70
N LEU A 460 28.59 5.87 -16.58
CA LEU A 460 27.75 5.81 -17.78
C LEU A 460 28.35 6.67 -18.90
N ASN A 461 28.14 6.22 -20.14
CA ASN A 461 28.39 7.07 -21.30
C ASN A 461 27.22 8.06 -21.41
N THR A 462 27.52 9.36 -21.47
CA THR A 462 26.48 10.41 -21.55
C THR A 462 25.87 10.55 -22.94
N GLY A 463 26.52 9.97 -23.97
CA GLY A 463 26.18 10.22 -25.38
C GLY A 463 26.71 11.56 -25.90
N LEU A 464 27.38 12.35 -25.06
CA LEU A 464 27.95 13.66 -25.40
C LEU A 464 29.44 13.57 -25.71
N SER A 465 29.92 14.49 -26.54
CA SER A 465 31.35 14.73 -26.76
C SER A 465 31.85 15.93 -25.97
N ALA A 466 33.18 16.03 -25.80
CA ALA A 466 33.80 17.22 -25.24
C ALA A 466 33.39 18.50 -26.00
N VAL A 467 33.22 18.41 -27.31
CA VAL A 467 32.81 19.53 -28.17
C VAL A 467 31.38 19.97 -27.85
N ASP A 468 30.49 19.05 -27.50
CA ASP A 468 29.12 19.38 -27.12
C ASP A 468 29.09 20.15 -25.80
N LEU A 469 29.87 19.69 -24.81
CA LEU A 469 30.03 20.42 -23.55
C LEU A 469 30.68 21.79 -23.75
N GLN A 470 31.68 21.89 -24.62
CA GLN A 470 32.31 23.16 -24.98
C GLN A 470 31.36 24.13 -25.67
N LYS A 471 30.33 23.66 -26.38
CA LYS A 471 29.27 24.51 -26.96
C LYS A 471 28.25 24.93 -25.92
N LEU A 472 27.91 24.04 -24.99
CA LEU A 472 26.95 24.28 -23.92
C LEU A 472 27.47 25.28 -22.86
N LEU A 473 28.67 25.06 -22.33
CA LEU A 473 29.14 25.72 -21.11
C LEU A 473 29.64 27.15 -21.36
N ILE A 474 29.34 28.08 -20.46
CA ILE A 474 29.80 29.47 -20.47
C ILE A 474 31.22 29.53 -19.92
N GLN A 475 32.17 30.02 -20.71
CA GLN A 475 33.58 30.09 -20.33
C GLN A 475 34.02 31.52 -20.07
N ILE A 476 33.94 31.95 -18.80
CA ILE A 476 34.25 33.32 -18.38
C ILE A 476 35.70 33.72 -18.74
N SER A 477 36.65 32.78 -18.68
CA SER A 477 38.06 33.06 -19.05
C SER A 477 38.25 33.39 -20.54
N SER A 478 37.26 33.07 -21.38
CA SER A 478 37.26 33.33 -22.83
C SER A 478 36.45 34.58 -23.20
N GLY A 479 35.95 35.33 -22.21
CA GLY A 479 35.17 36.55 -22.41
C GLY A 479 33.65 36.37 -22.42
N ASP A 480 33.15 35.14 -22.21
CA ASP A 480 31.72 34.90 -21.97
C ASP A 480 31.28 35.46 -20.60
N GLN A 481 29.98 35.67 -20.39
CA GLN A 481 29.42 36.17 -19.13
C GLN A 481 28.31 35.25 -18.64
N GLY A 482 28.30 34.89 -17.35
CA GLY A 482 27.23 34.05 -16.77
C GLY A 482 27.74 32.94 -15.87
N SER A 483 26.94 31.87 -15.76
CA SER A 483 27.24 30.72 -14.88
C SER A 483 26.73 29.39 -15.44
N ASN A 484 27.32 28.30 -14.97
CA ASN A 484 26.94 26.93 -15.30
C ASN A 484 26.52 26.20 -14.04
N TRP A 485 25.55 25.30 -14.16
CA TRP A 485 24.92 24.62 -13.02
C TRP A 485 24.70 23.15 -13.33
N ILE A 486 24.61 22.35 -12.28
CA ILE A 486 24.39 20.91 -12.35
C ILE A 486 23.10 20.63 -11.61
N ASN A 487 22.16 20.00 -12.29
CA ASN A 487 20.94 19.48 -11.70
C ASN A 487 21.06 17.95 -11.64
N TYR A 488 20.81 17.35 -10.48
CA TYR A 488 20.90 15.90 -10.34
C TYR A 488 19.84 15.34 -9.39
N ASP A 489 19.47 14.09 -9.63
CA ASP A 489 18.59 13.31 -8.77
C ASP A 489 19.01 11.84 -8.74
N LEU A 490 19.27 11.35 -7.53
CA LEU A 490 19.72 10.01 -7.18
C LEU A 490 18.81 9.41 -6.11
N ARG A 491 17.62 9.99 -5.86
CA ARG A 491 16.70 9.53 -4.79
C ARG A 491 16.26 8.08 -4.99
N SER A 492 16.20 7.58 -6.23
CA SER A 492 15.92 6.16 -6.47
C SER A 492 16.98 5.24 -5.86
N MET A 493 18.26 5.60 -6.00
CA MET A 493 19.36 4.83 -5.39
C MET A 493 19.33 4.90 -3.87
N GLN A 494 18.98 6.06 -3.31
CA GLN A 494 18.80 6.22 -1.87
C GLN A 494 17.68 5.32 -1.35
N ASN A 495 16.56 5.30 -2.05
CA ASN A 495 15.35 4.58 -1.60
C ASN A 495 15.46 3.06 -1.81
N GLN A 496 16.18 2.60 -2.84
CA GLN A 496 16.13 1.20 -3.26
C GLN A 496 17.48 0.46 -3.24
N LEU A 497 18.63 1.18 -3.30
CA LEU A 497 19.95 0.55 -3.38
C LEU A 497 20.82 0.76 -2.13
N GLY A 498 20.27 1.32 -1.05
CA GLY A 498 20.96 1.45 0.24
C GLY A 498 21.94 2.62 0.36
N ILE A 499 22.02 3.51 -0.63
CA ILE A 499 22.88 4.71 -0.60
C ILE A 499 22.27 5.75 0.34
N THR A 500 22.60 5.71 1.63
CA THR A 500 21.98 6.58 2.64
C THR A 500 22.83 7.80 3.02
N ASP A 501 24.10 7.83 2.62
CA ASP A 501 25.04 8.92 2.87
C ASP A 501 25.69 9.37 1.56
N TYR A 502 25.73 10.68 1.34
CA TYR A 502 26.34 11.33 0.16
C TYR A 502 27.52 12.24 0.53
N THR A 503 27.93 12.28 1.80
CA THR A 503 28.98 13.17 2.29
C THR A 503 30.36 12.83 1.77
N ASP A 504 30.58 11.61 1.25
CA ASP A 504 31.81 11.22 0.55
C ASP A 504 31.60 10.99 -0.98
N THR A 505 30.46 11.46 -1.50
CA THR A 505 30.14 11.31 -2.91
C THR A 505 30.81 12.38 -3.77
N THR A 506 31.34 12.00 -4.94
CA THR A 506 31.76 12.93 -5.98
C THR A 506 31.12 12.61 -7.32
N ILE A 507 30.89 13.66 -8.11
CA ILE A 507 30.43 13.54 -9.49
C ILE A 507 31.48 14.14 -10.41
N SER A 508 32.01 13.32 -11.32
CA SER A 508 33.12 13.67 -12.19
C SER A 508 32.88 13.25 -13.65
N LEU A 509 33.54 13.95 -14.57
CA LEU A 509 33.58 13.60 -16.00
C LEU A 509 34.93 13.02 -16.40
N TYR A 510 34.87 11.96 -17.20
CA TYR A 510 36.01 11.33 -17.85
C TYR A 510 35.86 11.46 -19.37
N PHE A 511 36.95 11.79 -20.06
CA PHE A 511 36.96 12.02 -21.50
C PHE A 511 37.56 10.83 -22.24
N GLY A 512 36.90 9.68 -22.09
CA GLY A 512 37.34 8.36 -22.54
C GLY A 512 37.53 7.38 -21.39
N LEU A 513 37.44 6.09 -21.68
CA LEU A 513 37.54 5.00 -20.68
C LEU A 513 38.94 4.86 -20.05
N THR A 514 39.96 5.43 -20.68
CA THR A 514 41.36 5.42 -20.21
C THR A 514 41.83 6.79 -19.72
N ASP A 515 40.91 7.76 -19.55
CA ASP A 515 41.27 9.07 -19.00
C ASP A 515 41.69 8.92 -17.53
N VAL A 516 42.91 9.32 -17.21
CA VAL A 516 43.47 9.29 -15.84
C VAL A 516 43.42 10.66 -15.15
N THR A 517 42.83 11.66 -15.81
CA THR A 517 42.72 13.04 -15.35
C THR A 517 41.25 13.51 -15.37
N PRO A 518 40.37 12.89 -14.57
CA PRO A 518 38.97 13.27 -14.53
C PRO A 518 38.77 14.71 -14.07
N ILE A 519 37.64 15.28 -14.46
CA ILE A 519 37.23 16.62 -14.04
C ILE A 519 36.09 16.48 -13.04
N THR A 520 36.38 16.78 -11.77
CA THR A 520 35.36 16.80 -10.72
C THR A 520 34.43 17.99 -10.94
N LEU A 521 33.13 17.70 -11.07
CA LEU A 521 32.07 18.67 -11.21
C LEU A 521 31.48 19.05 -9.86
N ILE A 522 31.23 18.03 -9.03
CA ILE A 522 30.73 18.17 -7.66
C ILE A 522 31.68 17.42 -6.74
N SER A 523 32.28 18.15 -5.80
CA SER A 523 33.09 17.56 -4.73
C SER A 523 32.19 17.11 -3.59
N SER A 524 32.69 16.24 -2.71
CA SER A 524 31.99 15.80 -1.49
C SER A 524 31.49 16.96 -0.64
N SER A 525 32.29 18.03 -0.51
CA SER A 525 31.90 19.25 0.22
C SER A 525 30.75 20.05 -0.42
N ASN A 526 30.44 19.81 -1.70
CA ASN A 526 29.39 20.50 -2.45
C ASN A 526 28.18 19.60 -2.76
N MET A 527 28.20 18.32 -2.37
CA MET A 527 27.04 17.45 -2.46
C MET A 527 25.97 17.91 -1.46
N THR A 528 24.72 18.00 -1.91
CA THR A 528 23.58 18.46 -1.08
C THR A 528 22.65 17.33 -0.65
N GLY A 529 23.07 16.07 -0.82
CA GLY A 529 22.25 14.87 -0.65
C GLY A 529 21.97 14.18 -1.99
N ALA A 530 20.93 13.34 -2.03
CA ALA A 530 20.53 12.59 -3.23
C ALA A 530 19.97 13.46 -4.36
N GLN A 531 19.56 14.69 -4.09
CA GLN A 531 19.07 15.65 -5.08
C GLN A 531 19.80 16.98 -4.89
N GLY A 532 20.09 17.68 -5.98
CA GLY A 532 20.74 18.98 -5.88
C GLY A 532 20.72 19.81 -7.16
N PHE A 533 20.75 21.13 -6.95
CA PHE A 533 21.00 22.12 -7.99
C PHE A 533 22.17 23.00 -7.57
N VAL A 534 23.35 22.72 -8.12
CA VAL A 534 24.62 23.26 -7.62
C VAL A 534 25.40 23.97 -8.72
N GLN A 535 26.06 25.07 -8.36
CA GLN A 535 26.87 25.81 -9.32
C GLN A 535 28.13 25.01 -9.69
N MET A 536 28.39 24.90 -10.98
CA MET A 536 29.59 24.24 -11.49
C MET A 536 30.83 25.14 -11.28
N PRO A 537 31.96 24.60 -10.79
CA PRO A 537 33.18 25.38 -10.65
C PRO A 537 33.71 25.89 -11.99
N ASN A 538 34.04 27.18 -12.09
CA ASN A 538 34.65 27.77 -13.30
C ASN A 538 35.96 27.07 -13.71
N ALA A 539 36.72 26.55 -12.74
CA ALA A 539 37.92 25.77 -13.00
C ALA A 539 37.61 24.47 -13.77
N ALA A 540 36.50 23.80 -13.46
CA ALA A 540 36.07 22.60 -14.17
C ALA A 540 35.72 22.92 -15.63
N VAL A 541 35.02 24.03 -15.88
CA VAL A 541 34.71 24.50 -17.26
C VAL A 541 35.98 24.72 -18.08
N ASN A 542 37.00 25.36 -17.49
CA ASN A 542 38.28 25.61 -18.15
C ASN A 542 39.04 24.32 -18.46
N LEU A 543 38.98 23.32 -17.57
CA LEU A 543 39.57 22.02 -17.81
C LEU A 543 38.85 21.27 -18.95
N ILE A 544 37.53 21.36 -19.04
CA ILE A 544 36.73 20.74 -20.11
C ILE A 544 37.08 21.33 -21.48
N ALA A 545 37.37 22.63 -21.53
CA ALA A 545 37.78 23.30 -22.77
C ALA A 545 39.08 22.73 -23.37
N ALA A 546 39.92 22.06 -22.57
CA ALA A 546 41.16 21.42 -23.02
C ALA A 546 41.00 19.92 -23.35
N LYS A 547 39.80 19.35 -23.20
CA LYS A 547 39.53 17.92 -23.42
C LYS A 547 38.99 17.62 -24.80
N SER A 548 39.06 16.35 -25.20
CA SER A 548 38.51 15.81 -26.45
C SER A 548 37.96 14.39 -26.21
N GLY A 549 37.13 13.87 -27.13
CA GLY A 549 36.57 12.52 -27.05
C GLY A 549 35.17 12.44 -26.41
N THR A 550 34.74 11.22 -26.13
CA THR A 550 33.43 10.89 -25.53
C THR A 550 33.43 11.14 -24.04
N VAL A 551 32.32 11.66 -23.51
CA VAL A 551 32.15 12.00 -22.11
C VAL A 551 31.46 10.86 -21.35
N PHE A 552 32.12 10.41 -20.29
CA PHE A 552 31.57 9.49 -19.30
C PHE A 552 31.31 10.24 -18.00
N LEU A 553 30.11 10.06 -17.45
CA LEU A 553 29.75 10.53 -16.12
C LEU A 553 30.08 9.43 -15.11
N VAL A 554 30.70 9.82 -14.00
CA VAL A 554 31.03 8.92 -12.90
C VAL A 554 30.50 9.52 -11.60
N ILE A 555 29.71 8.72 -10.89
CA ILE A 555 29.23 9.01 -9.53
C ILE A 555 29.98 8.04 -8.62
N ASN A 556 30.87 8.55 -7.78
CA ASN A 556 31.64 7.77 -6.83
C ASN A 556 31.10 8.07 -5.43
N PHE A 557 30.54 7.08 -4.75
CA PHE A 557 29.91 7.23 -3.44
C PHE A 557 30.90 7.13 -2.28
N ASP A 558 32.10 6.58 -2.50
CA ASP A 558 33.19 6.48 -1.52
C ASP A 558 34.48 7.06 -2.13
N THR A 559 34.54 8.39 -2.22
CA THR A 559 35.69 9.06 -2.86
C THR A 559 36.97 8.89 -2.07
N SER A 560 36.87 8.83 -0.74
CA SER A 560 38.02 8.67 0.14
C SER A 560 38.51 7.22 0.24
N ASN A 561 37.74 6.26 -0.29
CA ASN A 561 38.02 4.82 -0.28
C ASN A 561 38.31 4.34 1.15
N ASN A 562 37.46 4.76 2.09
CA ASN A 562 37.67 4.53 3.52
C ASN A 562 36.54 3.73 4.17
N SER A 563 35.51 3.40 3.41
CA SER A 563 34.29 2.79 3.91
C SER A 563 34.08 1.42 3.28
N VAL A 564 33.08 0.70 3.78
CA VAL A 564 32.56 -0.48 3.09
C VAL A 564 31.72 -0.04 1.88
N ALA A 565 31.33 -1.00 1.04
CA ALA A 565 30.49 -0.71 -0.11
C ALA A 565 29.22 0.06 0.28
N GLN A 566 28.95 1.13 -0.46
CA GLN A 566 27.92 2.12 -0.14
C GLN A 566 26.52 1.68 -0.60
N GLY A 567 26.45 0.95 -1.72
CA GLY A 567 25.20 0.47 -2.28
C GLY A 567 25.20 -1.04 -2.52
N SER A 568 24.00 -1.60 -2.68
CA SER A 568 23.80 -3.01 -2.99
C SER A 568 22.63 -3.23 -3.93
N ILE A 569 22.81 -4.14 -4.90
CA ILE A 569 21.77 -4.75 -5.72
C ILE A 569 21.58 -6.19 -5.25
N SER A 570 20.36 -6.58 -4.94
CA SER A 570 19.98 -7.84 -4.31
C SER A 570 18.76 -8.46 -5.00
N SER A 571 17.56 -8.05 -4.60
CA SER A 571 16.28 -8.61 -5.04
C SER A 571 15.28 -7.49 -5.38
N GLU A 572 15.77 -6.44 -6.04
CA GLU A 572 15.00 -5.27 -6.40
C GLU A 572 13.82 -5.68 -7.27
N ILE A 573 12.64 -5.18 -6.91
CA ILE A 573 11.38 -5.41 -7.65
C ILE A 573 11.10 -4.31 -8.66
N ASP A 574 11.89 -3.23 -8.63
CA ASP A 574 11.74 -2.04 -9.45
C ASP A 574 13.08 -1.62 -10.08
N THR A 575 13.01 -0.69 -11.02
CA THR A 575 14.13 -0.09 -11.76
C THR A 575 14.49 1.28 -11.18
N GLN A 576 15.69 1.79 -11.49
CA GLN A 576 16.28 2.95 -10.81
C GLN A 576 16.43 4.16 -11.73
N PRO A 577 15.53 5.15 -11.69
CA PRO A 577 15.73 6.41 -12.39
C PRO A 577 16.85 7.25 -11.77
N ILE A 578 17.64 7.90 -12.62
CA ILE A 578 18.52 9.00 -12.24
C ILE A 578 18.37 10.19 -13.19
N VAL A 579 18.69 11.36 -12.67
CA VAL A 579 18.82 12.61 -13.43
C VAL A 579 20.23 13.16 -13.27
N PHE A 580 20.80 13.62 -14.38
CA PHE A 580 21.98 14.47 -14.38
C PHE A 580 21.92 15.41 -15.59
N ASP A 581 21.89 16.71 -15.33
CA ASP A 581 21.81 17.73 -16.36
C ASP A 581 22.86 18.82 -16.14
N LEU A 582 23.33 19.42 -17.24
CA LEU A 582 24.18 20.60 -17.21
C LEU A 582 23.44 21.80 -17.80
N PHE A 583 23.32 22.84 -16.98
CA PHE A 583 22.61 24.08 -17.28
C PHE A 583 23.61 25.21 -17.54
N SER A 584 23.20 26.19 -18.34
CA SER A 584 23.98 27.41 -18.58
C SER A 584 23.08 28.63 -18.72
N PHE A 585 23.47 29.72 -18.05
CA PHE A 585 22.73 30.98 -18.02
C PHE A 585 23.68 32.16 -18.22
N GLY A 586 23.47 32.91 -19.30
CA GLY A 586 24.21 34.14 -19.54
C GLY A 586 24.38 34.47 -21.02
N ASN A 587 25.56 34.93 -21.40
CA ASN A 587 25.90 35.33 -22.75
C ASN A 587 27.17 34.62 -23.23
N LYS A 588 27.09 34.03 -24.42
CA LYS A 588 28.19 33.33 -25.07
C LYS A 588 28.31 33.76 -26.52
N ASN A 589 29.50 34.19 -26.93
CA ASN A 589 29.72 34.76 -28.28
C ASN A 589 28.70 35.86 -28.66
N ASN A 590 28.40 36.78 -27.72
CA ASN A 590 27.41 37.85 -27.88
C ASN A 590 25.97 37.38 -28.11
N LYS A 591 25.64 36.14 -27.71
CA LYS A 591 24.28 35.59 -27.77
C LYS A 591 23.82 35.16 -26.38
N ASP A 592 22.60 35.51 -26.03
CA ASP A 592 22.02 35.05 -24.78
C ASP A 592 21.75 33.55 -24.83
N VAL A 593 22.14 32.89 -23.74
CA VAL A 593 22.07 31.45 -23.53
C VAL A 593 21.27 31.20 -22.26
N THR A 594 20.27 30.34 -22.40
CA THR A 594 19.54 29.76 -21.27
C THR A 594 19.26 28.32 -21.66
N ASN A 595 19.96 27.41 -20.99
CA ASN A 595 19.83 25.98 -21.20
C ASN A 595 19.44 25.34 -19.88
N GLY A 596 18.28 24.69 -19.83
CA GLY A 596 17.79 23.98 -18.66
C GLY A 596 16.58 23.11 -18.97
N ILE A 597 16.38 22.08 -18.16
CA ILE A 597 15.22 21.18 -18.20
C ILE A 597 14.58 21.14 -16.82
N TYR A 598 13.27 21.35 -16.75
CA TYR A 598 12.52 21.46 -15.50
C TYR A 598 11.47 20.36 -15.45
N ARG A 599 11.46 19.56 -14.39
CA ARG A 599 10.64 18.36 -14.20
C ARG A 599 9.65 18.59 -13.06
N PHE A 600 8.37 18.34 -13.34
CA PHE A 600 7.28 18.65 -12.42
C PHE A 600 6.87 17.39 -11.66
N GLU A 601 7.15 17.35 -10.34
CA GLU A 601 6.73 16.27 -9.44
C GLU A 601 5.31 16.55 -8.95
N LEU A 602 4.31 16.28 -9.79
CA LEU A 602 2.90 16.58 -9.47
C LEU A 602 2.32 15.53 -8.51
N GLN A 603 1.43 15.97 -7.63
CA GLN A 603 0.72 15.11 -6.68
C GLN A 603 -0.76 15.01 -7.03
N GLU A 604 -1.34 13.82 -6.86
CA GLU A 604 -2.78 13.64 -6.98
C GLU A 604 -3.59 14.52 -6.00
N THR A 605 -4.67 15.15 -6.48
CA THR A 605 -5.44 16.16 -5.74
C THR A 605 -6.34 15.55 -4.66
N ALA A 606 -6.83 14.33 -4.88
CA ALA A 606 -7.61 13.54 -3.93
C ALA A 606 -7.41 12.04 -4.21
N LEU A 607 -7.76 11.18 -3.24
CA LEU A 607 -7.69 9.72 -3.42
C LEU A 607 -8.42 9.29 -4.68
N ASN A 608 -7.74 8.50 -5.52
CA ASN A 608 -8.31 7.92 -6.73
C ASN A 608 -8.94 8.94 -7.70
N SER A 609 -8.43 10.18 -7.74
CA SER A 609 -8.94 11.24 -8.60
C SER A 609 -8.38 11.21 -10.03
N ALA A 610 -7.21 10.59 -10.23
CA ALA A 610 -6.41 10.68 -11.46
C ALA A 610 -5.98 12.10 -11.87
N ILE A 611 -6.23 13.10 -11.03
CA ILE A 611 -5.90 14.50 -11.31
C ILE A 611 -4.69 14.87 -10.46
N PHE A 612 -3.56 15.14 -11.12
CA PHE A 612 -2.29 15.55 -10.53
C PHE A 612 -2.09 17.05 -10.66
N ALA A 613 -1.65 17.70 -9.60
CA ALA A 613 -1.44 19.13 -9.55
C ALA A 613 -0.10 19.52 -8.95
N GLY A 614 0.35 20.70 -9.34
CA GLY A 614 1.55 21.37 -8.84
C GLY A 614 1.55 22.80 -9.32
N THR A 615 2.68 23.48 -9.17
CA THR A 615 2.82 24.89 -9.54
C THR A 615 4.13 25.18 -10.25
N MET A 616 4.10 26.23 -11.06
CA MET A 616 5.28 26.79 -11.71
C MET A 616 5.37 28.28 -11.41
N GLU A 617 6.59 28.79 -11.31
CA GLU A 617 6.89 30.20 -11.14
C GLU A 617 8.14 30.54 -11.94
N TYR A 618 8.21 31.74 -12.52
CA TYR A 618 9.38 32.17 -13.27
C TYR A 618 9.90 33.53 -12.85
N THR A 619 11.23 33.66 -12.89
CA THR A 619 11.93 34.93 -12.72
C THR A 619 12.42 35.41 -14.08
N MET A 620 12.05 36.64 -14.45
CA MET A 620 12.56 37.29 -15.65
C MET A 620 13.97 37.84 -15.44
N ALA A 621 14.82 37.62 -16.45
CA ALA A 621 16.11 38.26 -16.57
C ALA A 621 15.95 39.77 -16.80
N ASN A 622 16.72 40.55 -16.05
CA ASN A 622 16.93 41.98 -16.21
C ASN A 622 18.43 42.28 -16.06
N GLN A 623 18.81 43.54 -16.26
CA GLN A 623 20.23 43.94 -16.22
C GLN A 623 20.94 43.63 -14.89
N LEU A 624 20.20 43.48 -13.79
CA LEU A 624 20.75 43.25 -12.45
C LEU A 624 20.87 41.75 -12.12
N ASN A 625 19.92 40.93 -12.56
CA ASN A 625 19.83 39.52 -12.13
C ASN A 625 20.27 38.49 -13.18
N GLN A 626 20.48 38.88 -14.45
CA GLN A 626 20.78 37.93 -15.54
C GLN A 626 22.08 37.12 -15.38
N PHE A 627 22.98 37.56 -14.49
CA PHE A 627 24.22 36.85 -14.15
C PHE A 627 24.37 36.61 -12.64
N ASP A 628 23.32 36.85 -11.84
CA ASP A 628 23.39 36.70 -10.40
C ASP A 628 23.22 35.22 -10.01
N ALA A 629 24.32 34.61 -9.57
CA ALA A 629 24.34 33.23 -9.11
C ALA A 629 23.40 33.00 -7.92
N ASN A 630 23.12 34.01 -7.09
CA ASN A 630 22.18 33.86 -5.98
C ASN A 630 20.74 33.72 -6.46
N VAL A 631 20.36 34.46 -7.52
CA VAL A 631 19.03 34.32 -8.13
C VAL A 631 18.89 32.96 -8.78
N ILE A 632 19.91 32.51 -9.52
CA ILE A 632 19.89 31.19 -10.17
C ILE A 632 19.87 30.07 -9.12
N ALA A 633 20.57 30.21 -8.00
CA ALA A 633 20.53 29.22 -6.90
C ALA A 633 19.13 28.98 -6.33
N THR A 634 18.18 29.92 -6.50
CA THR A 634 16.79 29.78 -6.01
C THR A 634 15.88 28.99 -6.94
N LEU A 635 16.36 28.62 -8.14
CA LEU A 635 15.61 27.77 -9.06
C LEU A 635 15.32 26.41 -8.42
N ARG A 636 14.24 25.79 -8.89
CA ARG A 636 13.81 24.46 -8.43
C ARG A 636 13.53 23.62 -9.67
N PRO A 637 14.57 23.01 -10.28
CA PRO A 637 14.43 22.30 -11.54
C PRO A 637 13.66 20.99 -11.43
N ILE A 638 13.56 20.41 -10.24
CA ILE A 638 12.78 19.21 -9.96
C ILE A 638 11.97 19.50 -8.69
N SER A 639 10.65 19.67 -8.83
CA SER A 639 9.78 20.01 -7.70
C SER A 639 8.30 19.90 -8.07
N GLU A 640 7.43 19.86 -7.06
CA GLU A 640 6.01 20.19 -7.20
C GLU A 640 5.78 21.70 -7.43
N ASP A 641 6.70 22.56 -6.97
CA ASP A 641 6.67 24.03 -7.10
C ASP A 641 7.90 24.48 -7.90
N VAL A 642 7.89 24.21 -9.20
CA VAL A 642 9.01 24.42 -10.12
C VAL A 642 9.28 25.92 -10.27
N LYS A 643 10.55 26.29 -10.10
CA LYS A 643 11.03 27.65 -10.36
C LYS A 643 12.05 27.65 -11.47
N PHE A 644 11.81 28.45 -12.50
CA PHE A 644 12.68 28.52 -13.67
C PHE A 644 13.03 29.96 -14.06
N PHE A 645 14.09 30.08 -14.86
CA PHE A 645 14.63 31.35 -15.30
C PHE A 645 14.34 31.61 -16.78
N VAL A 646 13.95 32.83 -17.11
CA VAL A 646 13.56 33.24 -18.47
C VAL A 646 14.39 34.45 -18.90
N ASN A 647 15.09 34.35 -20.03
CA ASN A 647 15.80 35.48 -20.65
C ASN A 647 14.91 36.23 -21.68
N GLN A 648 15.38 37.40 -22.15
CA GLN A 648 14.62 38.25 -23.07
C GLN A 648 14.23 37.57 -24.39
N ARG A 649 14.99 36.55 -24.82
CA ARG A 649 14.76 35.88 -26.10
C ARG A 649 13.55 34.93 -26.10
N LEU A 650 13.18 34.39 -24.94
CA LEU A 650 12.00 33.53 -24.79
C LEU A 650 10.68 34.30 -24.88
N ILE A 651 10.75 35.63 -24.75
CA ILE A 651 9.61 36.53 -24.84
C ILE A 651 9.19 36.73 -26.31
N ASP A 652 10.16 36.67 -27.23
CA ASP A 652 9.98 37.10 -28.62
C ASP A 652 9.84 35.94 -29.63
N GLU A 653 10.27 34.71 -29.30
CA GLU A 653 10.39 33.64 -30.30
C GLU A 653 9.60 32.34 -30.01
N SER A 654 9.20 32.03 -28.77
CA SER A 654 8.31 30.89 -28.43
C SER A 654 7.92 30.90 -26.95
N GLY A 655 6.62 30.98 -26.64
CA GLY A 655 6.11 30.81 -25.28
C GLY A 655 6.53 29.49 -24.61
N ILE A 656 6.25 29.37 -23.31
CA ILE A 656 6.58 28.20 -22.48
C ILE A 656 5.78 27.00 -22.96
N ASN A 657 6.45 25.87 -23.20
CA ASN A 657 5.80 24.62 -23.58
C ASN A 657 6.15 23.52 -22.57
N ILE A 658 5.17 23.04 -21.83
CA ILE A 658 5.31 21.88 -20.95
C ILE A 658 4.84 20.67 -21.73
N ALA A 659 5.73 19.71 -21.95
CA ALA A 659 5.47 18.47 -22.66
C ALA A 659 5.18 17.32 -21.68
N TYR A 660 4.25 16.46 -22.06
CA TYR A 660 3.88 15.24 -21.34
C TYR A 660 3.62 14.14 -22.37
N SER A 661 4.23 12.97 -22.20
CA SER A 661 4.14 11.86 -23.16
C SER A 661 3.30 10.76 -22.55
N ASP A 662 2.08 10.63 -23.05
CA ASP A 662 1.13 9.61 -22.58
C ASP A 662 1.10 8.41 -23.53
N VAL A 663 0.82 7.22 -23.01
CA VAL A 663 0.48 6.06 -23.84
C VAL A 663 -1.03 5.96 -23.90
N VAL A 664 -1.61 6.62 -24.90
CA VAL A 664 -3.08 6.73 -25.05
C VAL A 664 -3.77 5.37 -25.10
N LYS A 665 -5.09 5.35 -25.00
CA LYS A 665 -5.94 4.15 -25.07
C LYS A 665 -5.63 3.20 -26.24
N ALA A 666 -5.20 3.74 -27.38
CA ALA A 666 -4.81 2.98 -28.57
C ALA A 666 -3.47 2.22 -28.42
N GLY A 667 -2.70 2.48 -27.36
CA GLY A 667 -1.38 1.90 -27.07
C GLY A 667 -0.21 2.54 -27.79
N THR A 668 -0.40 3.73 -28.36
CA THR A 668 0.64 4.51 -29.02
C THR A 668 1.06 5.67 -28.13
N THR A 669 2.35 5.96 -28.02
CA THR A 669 2.81 7.15 -27.29
C THR A 669 2.41 8.42 -28.04
N THR A 670 1.69 9.32 -27.38
CA THR A 670 1.29 10.63 -27.90
C THR A 670 1.75 11.71 -26.94
N GLY A 671 2.45 12.72 -27.45
CA GLY A 671 2.77 13.91 -26.68
C GLY A 671 1.55 14.82 -26.58
N VAL A 672 1.13 15.15 -25.37
CA VAL A 672 0.25 16.29 -25.08
C VAL A 672 1.09 17.42 -24.49
N SER A 673 0.74 18.67 -24.80
CA SER A 673 1.50 19.79 -24.29
C SER A 673 0.62 20.97 -23.93
N SER A 674 1.06 21.75 -22.94
CA SER A 674 0.47 23.04 -22.61
C SER A 674 1.43 24.14 -23.05
N LYS A 675 0.99 24.99 -23.98
CA LYS A 675 1.75 26.14 -24.47
C LYS A 675 1.13 27.45 -23.99
N THR A 676 1.95 28.33 -23.42
CA THR A 676 1.48 29.62 -22.89
C THR A 676 2.50 30.73 -23.17
N ASP A 677 2.02 31.93 -23.49
CA ASP A 677 2.89 33.09 -23.73
C ASP A 677 3.37 33.74 -22.42
N ILE A 678 4.57 34.30 -22.46
CA ILE A 678 5.16 35.07 -21.35
C ILE A 678 4.95 36.56 -21.64
N ARG A 679 4.45 37.33 -20.67
CA ARG A 679 4.33 38.79 -20.81
C ARG A 679 5.55 39.52 -20.23
N THR A 680 5.97 40.59 -20.91
CA THR A 680 6.96 41.59 -20.48
C THR A 680 6.45 42.54 -19.42
#